data_AF-A0A2E9BM84-F1
#
_entry.id   AF-A0A2E9BM84-F1
#
_cell.length_a   1.000
_cell.length_b   1.000
_cell.length_c   1.000
_cell.angle_alpha   90.00
_cell.angle_beta   90.00
_cell.angle_gamma   90.00
#
_symmetry.space_group_name_H-M   'P 1'
#
loop_
_entity.id
_entity.type
_entity.pdbx_description
1 polymer ?
#
loop_
_entity_poly.entity_id
_entity_poly.type
_entity_poly.pdbx_seq_one_letter_code
_entity_poly.pdbx_strand_id
1 'polypeptide(L)'
;MPPWSMRKAGAPVCCCAASMPVPAWQWSTSGPRRNARPSWVPSTAGGAGMPASRSNTARAPHGRWRRLAPSRWCWTKRCSSASTPSTAPNACCTWCSTRTLRPANSMAFRAGCTVPSPGGRWRVRKRWASRAGRTNASRWRCACACIPRSSSSPGCARSRPAPARGMAVSCAPLPASHPRSSTPSADVMRRACWRTWRARSRAARPAMSSPPPSRPTERPRKKPPMDIASSLANAGNGQHDRGVSCHPSEATARVAAVILYPSLGCPLVLAPGQTRARLVIGVNANDSRRFAVDATTGIAQAAHPYIDRHLRLCPIERKPADTDTTQGTLFDDGRTYAKARAALTTRALGPFRAQTIVHCSDGTAFGISPAGMRLYREFEGGMLYEIEFDPRTAPFTRIDASGFLSFAWMVALTPAEKKAWPGGDAPCAAHYQDLLVQRFLQAQRGTRGGAIGDLREYDVDAIGATRIGAPGADRPRLQAWHPVIRASTPTLRIAHLSDVHVNLRQQALARSRAILLEGAEGAGPLAEPFAARTLCNAFLHLRGLFEAVAPSREPDSALLLTGDLIDFNRNIDPARAGATLGEQWRTFNILGNAHDADLYARWQDDMQVYSLVRHAYARLRLPVFMTTGNHEAYEMPYGISPRVGGWGMALGAMENAGRHAGPSVTERTDPALARHRGRLEEASRFSPTRANEGIAADHNLTIYEAALAYGPTYGQTYTSLNYDAANFDLFGALFNPLGDFVVGFGGPQGARTAGQLLVGLAWGEHENFQNLAGGTGSVGVDRQGAMILPRAASSFSPGQQALLRHAQQLKAASGASLLVASHFTIFSYDQGVPFSAADAGFTPADTPDGQLHSPGGLTAFNMGTCERRLRWYFDHLVLGDGPRVDWHFSGHSHRAGVYQAARSARSRGRVEVTSARDPGLEGPQAGDGRATRFVVSSCGGPIGYQNLDGELAGWTLRPPAGSVLDPVRHRLSQVRSATGTGRPRLAVALDYLHLMHPKDPPLRFVWAQRTGLLTSRRSPEVEVVLSERMAVLDCIAGVRVWVCEMVESQGNALKKTRPRWHRLEPALVHRRQRTLVFNPHDLDALASGMVSLHSANETTEERETSRPGDRHQVIERAPQAFCEVVLKSPAIAKGTPDWSTDMNVDDPWLFPLDIGTARLGTTFIDFMRRRAGEQGEVPDWDWLHRTWGKYPTPAGNLYPDPKKVIRLD
;
A
#
# COMPACT_ATOMS: atom_id res chain seq x y z
N MET A 1 17.34 18.39 -36.78
CA MET A 1 17.69 19.67 -37.45
C MET A 1 17.33 20.84 -36.52
N PRO A 2 17.83 22.07 -36.73
CA PRO A 2 18.36 22.88 -35.61
C PRO A 2 17.51 24.18 -35.30
N PRO A 3 18.00 25.26 -34.64
CA PRO A 3 17.58 25.60 -33.27
C PRO A 3 17.32 27.13 -33.02
N TRP A 4 17.67 27.66 -31.81
CA TRP A 4 17.67 29.06 -31.27
C TRP A 4 16.46 29.41 -30.38
N SER A 5 16.53 30.28 -29.35
CA SER A 5 17.62 31.07 -28.69
C SER A 5 17.30 31.19 -27.17
N MET A 6 18.25 31.05 -26.22
CA MET A 6 19.18 32.04 -25.63
C MET A 6 18.61 33.32 -24.95
N ARG A 7 18.88 33.43 -23.62
CA ARG A 7 19.05 34.66 -22.78
C ARG A 7 17.76 35.45 -22.44
N LYS A 8 17.66 36.19 -21.32
CA LYS A 8 18.57 36.41 -20.16
C LYS A 8 17.77 36.75 -18.87
N ALA A 9 18.40 36.60 -17.70
CA ALA A 9 17.81 36.89 -16.38
C ALA A 9 17.69 38.39 -16.05
N GLY A 10 16.77 38.73 -15.12
CA GLY A 10 16.64 40.04 -14.46
C GLY A 10 15.71 39.98 -13.24
N ALA A 11 16.13 40.55 -12.11
CA ALA A 11 15.44 40.59 -10.81
C ALA A 11 16.14 41.65 -9.90
N PRO A 12 15.68 41.99 -8.68
CA PRO A 12 14.35 41.86 -8.03
C PRO A 12 13.83 43.26 -7.57
N VAL A 13 13.32 43.39 -6.32
CA VAL A 13 12.94 44.61 -5.55
C VAL A 13 11.53 45.18 -5.86
N CYS A 14 10.76 45.76 -4.90
CA CYS A 14 10.35 45.34 -3.55
C CYS A 14 9.26 46.30 -2.99
N CYS A 15 8.55 45.88 -1.93
CA CYS A 15 7.89 46.73 -0.91
C CYS A 15 6.65 47.62 -1.25
N CYS A 16 5.49 47.14 -0.76
CA CYS A 16 4.60 47.83 0.21
C CYS A 16 3.38 48.71 -0.22
N ALA A 17 2.24 48.34 0.38
CA ALA A 17 1.21 49.18 1.02
C ALA A 17 -0.10 49.59 0.28
N ALA A 18 -1.16 48.82 0.59
CA ALA A 18 -2.44 49.27 1.16
C ALA A 18 -3.64 49.71 0.28
N SER A 19 -4.83 49.46 0.88
CA SER A 19 -6.15 50.08 0.65
C SER A 19 -7.06 49.61 -0.51
N MET A 20 -8.26 49.16 -0.12
CA MET A 20 -9.51 49.09 -0.90
C MET A 20 -10.19 50.50 -0.97
N PRO A 21 -11.26 50.78 -1.77
CA PRO A 21 -12.23 49.84 -2.36
C PRO A 21 -12.73 50.07 -3.81
N VAL A 22 -13.58 49.13 -4.24
CA VAL A 22 -14.60 49.16 -5.32
C VAL A 22 -15.36 50.52 -5.36
N PRO A 23 -15.88 51.04 -6.52
CA PRO A 23 -16.47 50.24 -7.60
C PRO A 23 -16.46 50.74 -9.08
N ALA A 24 -17.08 49.90 -9.92
CA ALA A 24 -17.98 50.25 -11.04
C ALA A 24 -17.47 50.57 -12.48
N TRP A 25 -17.99 49.75 -13.40
CA TRP A 25 -18.48 50.06 -14.76
C TRP A 25 -17.55 49.93 -15.98
N GLN A 26 -18.20 49.88 -17.15
CA GLN A 26 -17.75 49.33 -18.44
C GLN A 26 -17.61 50.43 -19.50
N TRP A 27 -16.95 50.12 -20.63
CA TRP A 27 -17.49 50.09 -22.01
C TRP A 27 -16.43 49.40 -22.91
N SER A 28 -16.70 48.56 -23.92
CA SER A 28 -17.81 48.39 -24.88
C SER A 28 -17.69 49.21 -26.16
N THR A 29 -17.23 48.57 -27.24
CA THR A 29 -17.88 48.46 -28.58
C THR A 29 -16.97 47.60 -29.50
N SER A 30 -17.40 47.01 -30.63
CA SER A 30 -18.64 47.15 -31.40
C SER A 30 -19.17 45.82 -31.96
N GLY A 31 -20.49 45.62 -31.97
CA GLY A 31 -21.17 44.58 -32.75
C GLY A 31 -21.71 45.09 -34.10
N PRO A 32 -22.28 44.21 -34.92
CA PRO A 32 -23.75 44.14 -35.09
C PRO A 32 -24.28 42.68 -35.25
N ARG A 33 -25.56 42.31 -35.43
CA ARG A 33 -26.98 42.73 -35.11
C ARG A 33 -27.85 41.47 -35.51
N ARG A 34 -29.17 41.29 -35.29
CA ARG A 34 -30.31 42.11 -34.85
C ARG A 34 -31.41 41.18 -34.25
N ASN A 35 -32.08 41.61 -33.17
CA ASN A 35 -33.51 41.52 -32.77
C ASN A 35 -34.45 40.34 -33.18
N ALA A 36 -35.50 39.97 -32.39
CA ALA A 36 -35.84 40.25 -30.98
C ALA A 36 -37.14 39.51 -30.51
N ARG A 37 -37.20 39.13 -29.21
CA ARG A 37 -38.35 39.15 -28.24
C ARG A 37 -39.68 38.40 -28.59
N PRO A 38 -40.58 38.01 -27.65
CA PRO A 38 -40.75 38.48 -26.26
C PRO A 38 -40.46 37.48 -25.11
N SER A 39 -41.42 37.20 -24.21
CA SER A 39 -41.14 37.24 -22.75
C SER A 39 -42.25 36.75 -21.78
N TRP A 40 -41.92 36.72 -20.46
CA TRP A 40 -42.75 36.57 -19.23
C TRP A 40 -43.00 35.17 -18.61
N VAL A 41 -43.27 35.22 -17.30
CA VAL A 41 -43.40 34.21 -16.20
C VAL A 41 -44.41 34.87 -15.20
N PRO A 42 -45.06 34.24 -14.17
CA PRO A 42 -44.73 32.96 -13.50
C PRO A 42 -45.89 32.10 -12.90
N SER A 43 -45.49 31.06 -12.13
CA SER A 43 -46.07 30.63 -10.82
C SER A 43 -47.15 29.51 -10.70
N THR A 44 -47.15 28.94 -9.48
CA THR A 44 -48.18 28.14 -8.75
C THR A 44 -48.63 26.73 -9.22
N ALA A 45 -48.25 25.75 -8.40
CA ALA A 45 -49.10 24.78 -7.66
C ALA A 45 -50.04 23.76 -8.35
N GLY A 46 -50.00 22.52 -7.82
CA GLY A 46 -51.20 21.70 -7.54
C GLY A 46 -51.41 20.42 -8.37
N GLY A 47 -51.94 19.37 -7.71
CA GLY A 47 -52.38 18.09 -8.35
C GLY A 47 -51.22 17.15 -8.73
N ALA A 48 -51.09 15.89 -8.28
CA ALA A 48 -52.06 14.84 -7.94
C ALA A 48 -52.95 14.44 -9.14
N GLY A 49 -52.68 13.27 -9.74
CA GLY A 49 -53.36 12.83 -10.98
C GLY A 49 -52.80 11.56 -11.63
N MET A 50 -52.70 10.46 -10.87
CA MET A 50 -52.67 9.09 -11.45
C MET A 50 -54.12 8.69 -11.85
N PRO A 51 -54.38 7.61 -12.61
CA PRO A 51 -53.46 6.70 -13.32
C PRO A 51 -53.91 6.34 -14.77
N ALA A 52 -53.28 5.31 -15.34
CA ALA A 52 -53.89 4.32 -16.27
C ALA A 52 -54.32 4.77 -17.69
N SER A 53 -54.48 3.85 -18.67
CA SER A 53 -53.81 2.56 -18.92
C SER A 53 -54.19 2.04 -20.31
N ARG A 54 -53.34 1.17 -20.91
CA ARG A 54 -53.70 0.22 -22.00
C ARG A 54 -54.16 0.87 -23.33
N SER A 55 -54.28 0.16 -24.45
CA SER A 55 -53.47 -0.94 -25.04
C SER A 55 -54.01 -1.24 -26.45
N ASN A 56 -53.15 -1.67 -27.38
CA ASN A 56 -53.55 -2.45 -28.58
C ASN A 56 -54.43 -1.69 -29.62
N THR A 57 -54.54 -2.06 -30.92
CA THR A 57 -53.80 -3.03 -31.77
C THR A 57 -53.99 -2.74 -33.27
N ALA A 58 -52.91 -2.97 -34.03
CA ALA A 58 -52.88 -3.70 -35.33
C ALA A 58 -53.44 -3.14 -36.67
N ARG A 59 -52.76 -3.64 -37.73
CA ARG A 59 -53.16 -3.85 -39.16
C ARG A 59 -53.00 -2.70 -40.19
N ALA A 60 -52.09 -2.96 -41.14
CA ALA A 60 -52.03 -2.39 -42.50
C ALA A 60 -52.99 -3.16 -43.46
N PRO A 61 -53.05 -2.84 -44.78
CA PRO A 61 -52.17 -3.54 -45.75
C PRO A 61 -51.78 -2.76 -47.05
N HIS A 62 -51.08 -3.45 -47.98
CA HIS A 62 -50.63 -3.06 -49.35
C HIS A 62 -49.44 -2.06 -49.42
N GLY A 63 -48.49 -2.11 -50.38
CA GLY A 63 -48.17 -3.06 -51.47
C GLY A 63 -47.54 -2.34 -52.69
N ARG A 64 -46.64 -2.88 -53.55
CA ARG A 64 -45.97 -4.20 -53.67
C ARG A 64 -44.91 -4.14 -54.83
N TRP A 65 -43.94 -5.08 -54.91
CA TRP A 65 -42.91 -5.28 -56.00
C TRP A 65 -41.76 -4.25 -56.05
N ARG A 66 -40.51 -4.51 -56.52
CA ARG A 66 -39.61 -5.69 -56.72
C ARG A 66 -38.17 -5.14 -57.00
N ARG A 67 -37.05 -5.89 -57.23
CA ARG A 67 -36.40 -7.08 -56.62
C ARG A 67 -35.38 -7.67 -57.61
N LEU A 68 -34.08 -7.70 -57.30
CA LEU A 68 -33.07 -8.60 -57.94
C LEU A 68 -32.01 -9.10 -56.93
N ALA A 69 -31.45 -10.29 -57.18
CA ALA A 69 -30.43 -11.00 -56.38
C ALA A 69 -29.82 -12.16 -57.19
N PRO A 70 -28.62 -12.66 -56.84
CA PRO A 70 -28.47 -14.04 -56.34
C PRO A 70 -27.43 -14.16 -55.18
N SER A 71 -27.38 -15.13 -54.23
CA SER A 71 -27.97 -16.48 -53.99
C SER A 71 -27.13 -17.71 -54.39
N ARG A 72 -27.21 -18.75 -53.52
CA ARG A 72 -26.68 -20.16 -53.55
C ARG A 72 -25.44 -20.43 -52.67
N TRP A 73 -25.24 -21.59 -52.00
CA TRP A 73 -26.16 -22.66 -51.50
C TRP A 73 -25.43 -23.72 -50.61
N CYS A 74 -26.16 -24.37 -49.68
CA CYS A 74 -26.02 -25.79 -49.22
C CYS A 74 -24.76 -26.23 -48.40
N TRP A 75 -24.74 -27.32 -47.59
CA TRP A 75 -25.67 -28.41 -47.18
C TRP A 75 -25.03 -29.16 -45.95
N THR A 76 -25.61 -30.05 -45.10
CA THR A 76 -26.98 -30.53 -44.73
C THR A 76 -26.92 -31.40 -43.45
N LYS A 77 -28.08 -31.66 -42.79
CA LYS A 77 -28.41 -32.84 -41.92
C LYS A 77 -27.68 -32.94 -40.56
N ARG A 78 -28.24 -33.45 -39.44
CA ARG A 78 -29.61 -33.85 -38.96
C ARG A 78 -29.50 -33.96 -37.39
N CYS A 79 -30.47 -34.28 -36.52
CA CYS A 79 -31.85 -34.79 -36.61
C CYS A 79 -32.72 -34.45 -35.36
N SER A 80 -33.89 -35.10 -35.29
CA SER A 80 -34.84 -35.41 -34.20
C SER A 80 -34.24 -35.99 -32.89
N SER A 81 -34.91 -36.04 -31.73
CA SER A 81 -36.26 -35.59 -31.25
C SER A 81 -36.27 -35.70 -29.70
N ALA A 82 -36.89 -34.84 -28.86
CA ALA A 82 -38.18 -34.13 -28.88
C ALA A 82 -39.39 -34.93 -28.33
N SER A 83 -39.77 -34.67 -27.07
CA SER A 83 -41.13 -34.88 -26.51
C SER A 83 -41.34 -34.01 -25.25
N THR A 84 -42.60 -33.72 -24.92
CA THR A 84 -43.14 -32.77 -23.92
C THR A 84 -44.54 -33.25 -23.46
N PRO A 85 -45.31 -32.59 -22.55
CA PRO A 85 -45.04 -31.64 -21.45
C PRO A 85 -45.73 -32.11 -20.11
N SER A 86 -46.14 -31.14 -19.25
CA SER A 86 -47.11 -31.20 -18.13
C SER A 86 -46.66 -31.90 -16.82
N THR A 87 -47.17 -31.59 -15.61
CA THR A 87 -48.24 -30.65 -15.14
C THR A 87 -47.92 -30.14 -13.71
N ALA A 88 -48.59 -29.09 -13.22
CA ALA A 88 -48.58 -28.62 -11.82
C ALA A 88 -49.90 -29.05 -11.09
N PRO A 89 -50.27 -28.63 -9.84
CA PRO A 89 -49.58 -27.81 -8.82
C PRO A 89 -49.73 -28.34 -7.35
N ASN A 90 -49.43 -27.48 -6.34
CA ASN A 90 -49.94 -27.51 -4.93
C ASN A 90 -49.45 -28.67 -3.99
N ALA A 91 -49.46 -28.55 -2.65
CA ALA A 91 -49.47 -27.38 -1.73
C ALA A 91 -48.99 -27.80 -0.30
N CYS A 92 -48.82 -26.80 0.58
CA CYS A 92 -48.64 -26.81 2.04
C CYS A 92 -48.69 -28.13 2.85
N CYS A 93 -47.73 -28.33 3.77
CA CYS A 93 -47.99 -28.12 5.21
C CYS A 93 -46.76 -28.25 6.15
N THR A 94 -47.00 -27.82 7.38
CA THR A 94 -46.25 -28.03 8.64
C THR A 94 -46.04 -29.53 8.99
N TRP A 95 -45.21 -29.97 9.96
CA TRP A 95 -44.75 -29.34 11.21
C TRP A 95 -43.43 -29.94 11.75
N CYS A 96 -43.00 -29.51 12.94
CA CYS A 96 -41.78 -29.99 13.61
C CYS A 96 -41.87 -31.43 14.15
N SER A 97 -40.75 -32.16 14.15
CA SER A 97 -40.45 -33.16 15.20
C SER A 97 -38.95 -33.37 15.37
N THR A 98 -38.54 -33.87 16.54
CA THR A 98 -37.13 -34.23 16.84
C THR A 98 -37.05 -35.69 17.28
N ARG A 99 -36.14 -36.48 16.69
CA ARG A 99 -35.15 -37.34 17.40
C ARG A 99 -34.40 -38.33 16.49
N THR A 100 -33.17 -38.58 16.91
CA THR A 100 -32.27 -39.73 16.69
C THR A 100 -32.80 -41.00 16.00
N LEU A 101 -32.00 -41.55 15.07
CA LEU A 101 -31.75 -43.00 14.94
C LEU A 101 -30.42 -43.30 14.18
N ARG A 102 -29.81 -44.46 14.44
CA ARG A 102 -28.81 -45.14 13.57
C ARG A 102 -29.54 -46.26 12.81
N PRO A 103 -29.18 -46.58 11.56
CA PRO A 103 -28.14 -47.60 11.27
C PRO A 103 -27.01 -47.01 10.38
N ALA A 104 -25.77 -47.48 10.34
CA ALA A 104 -25.20 -48.85 10.30
C ALA A 104 -25.43 -49.58 8.95
N ASN A 105 -24.37 -49.66 8.14
CA ASN A 105 -24.15 -50.77 7.21
C ASN A 105 -22.65 -50.95 6.96
N SER A 106 -22.22 -52.15 6.59
CA SER A 106 -20.80 -52.56 6.66
C SER A 106 -20.32 -53.30 5.40
N MET A 107 -19.02 -53.16 5.11
CA MET A 107 -18.26 -54.18 4.37
C MET A 107 -16.88 -54.30 5.00
N ALA A 108 -16.40 -55.53 5.11
CA ALA A 108 -15.07 -55.86 5.61
C ALA A 108 -14.43 -56.96 4.76
N PHE A 109 -13.10 -57.01 4.92
CA PHE A 109 -12.09 -57.96 4.42
C PHE A 109 -11.33 -57.50 3.17
N ARG A 110 -10.02 -57.82 3.04
CA ARG A 110 -9.21 -58.83 3.77
C ARG A 110 -7.76 -58.34 3.97
N ALA A 111 -7.05 -58.91 4.94
CA ALA A 111 -5.62 -58.65 5.12
C ALA A 111 -4.76 -59.57 4.22
N GLY A 112 -3.55 -59.11 3.89
CA GLY A 112 -2.53 -59.91 3.19
C GLY A 112 -1.14 -59.32 3.43
N CYS A 113 -0.27 -60.07 4.11
CA CYS A 113 1.13 -59.69 4.33
C CYS A 113 2.03 -60.42 3.33
N THR A 114 3.05 -59.74 2.81
CA THR A 114 4.19 -60.38 2.17
C THR A 114 5.48 -59.62 2.46
N VAL A 115 6.51 -60.37 2.83
CA VAL A 115 7.89 -59.88 3.04
C VAL A 115 8.74 -60.46 1.92
N PRO A 116 9.71 -59.69 1.39
CA PRO A 116 11.02 -60.29 1.26
C PRO A 116 12.17 -59.42 1.79
N SER A 117 13.22 -60.12 2.20
CA SER A 117 14.56 -59.65 2.56
C SER A 117 15.51 -60.81 2.26
N PRO A 118 16.85 -60.65 2.28
CA PRO A 118 17.64 -59.52 1.78
C PRO A 118 18.85 -59.99 0.93
N GLY A 119 19.60 -59.05 0.34
CA GLY A 119 21.05 -59.24 0.12
C GLY A 119 21.58 -59.17 -1.32
N GLY A 120 22.82 -58.68 -1.44
CA GLY A 120 23.61 -58.60 -2.67
C GLY A 120 24.94 -57.88 -2.40
N ARG A 121 26.07 -58.62 -2.38
CA ARG A 121 27.39 -58.07 -2.00
C ARG A 121 28.33 -57.89 -3.20
N TRP A 122 28.90 -56.70 -3.36
CA TRP A 122 30.23 -56.48 -3.95
C TRP A 122 30.95 -55.39 -3.15
N ARG A 123 31.78 -55.73 -2.16
CA ARG A 123 33.20 -56.19 -2.19
C ARG A 123 34.21 -55.03 -2.23
N VAL A 124 35.11 -55.04 -1.24
CA VAL A 124 36.13 -54.02 -0.96
C VAL A 124 37.49 -54.37 -1.58
N ARG A 125 38.15 -53.36 -2.13
CA ARG A 125 39.62 -53.17 -2.19
C ARG A 125 39.85 -51.69 -1.83
N LYS A 126 40.63 -51.25 -0.83
CA LYS A 126 42.03 -51.54 -0.40
C LYS A 126 43.02 -51.41 -1.58
N ARG A 127 44.10 -50.61 -1.50
CA ARG A 127 44.79 -50.03 -0.34
C ARG A 127 45.78 -48.91 -0.76
N TRP A 128 46.27 -48.15 0.24
CA TRP A 128 47.41 -47.19 0.25
C TRP A 128 47.12 -45.77 -0.27
N ALA A 129 47.56 -44.63 0.32
CA ALA A 129 48.34 -44.23 1.52
C ALA A 129 49.73 -43.60 1.28
N SER A 130 49.95 -42.45 1.95
CA SER A 130 51.21 -41.66 2.03
C SER A 130 51.62 -40.95 0.71
N ARG A 131 52.47 -39.90 0.70
CA ARG A 131 53.18 -39.21 1.81
C ARG A 131 53.41 -37.71 1.48
N ALA A 132 53.86 -36.94 2.47
CA ALA A 132 54.02 -35.48 2.42
C ALA A 132 55.36 -34.98 1.84
N GLY A 133 55.38 -33.71 1.43
CA GLY A 133 56.57 -32.88 1.19
C GLY A 133 56.31 -31.82 0.10
N ARG A 134 56.99 -30.68 0.03
CA ARG A 134 57.70 -29.79 0.97
C ARG A 134 58.19 -28.61 0.09
N THR A 135 58.02 -27.37 0.56
CA THR A 135 58.89 -26.18 0.30
C THR A 135 59.46 -25.90 -1.11
N ASN A 136 59.04 -24.79 -1.75
CA ASN A 136 59.86 -23.59 -2.09
C ASN A 136 59.02 -22.59 -2.93
N ALA A 137 59.13 -21.24 -2.90
CA ALA A 137 60.10 -20.28 -2.35
C ALA A 137 61.16 -19.68 -3.31
N SER A 138 60.72 -18.96 -4.35
CA SER A 138 61.47 -17.87 -5.04
C SER A 138 60.46 -17.01 -5.81
N ARG A 139 60.32 -15.69 -5.62
CA ARG A 139 61.25 -14.55 -5.84
C ARG A 139 61.89 -14.53 -7.24
N TRP A 140 61.39 -13.63 -8.08
CA TRP A 140 62.17 -12.92 -9.08
C TRP A 140 61.82 -11.42 -9.03
N ARG A 141 62.81 -10.56 -9.28
CA ARG A 141 62.68 -9.11 -9.46
C ARG A 141 63.58 -8.70 -10.63
N CYS A 142 62.99 -8.12 -11.67
CA CYS A 142 63.52 -7.06 -12.54
C CYS A 142 62.29 -6.44 -13.23
N ALA A 143 62.06 -5.13 -13.36
CA ALA A 143 62.93 -3.95 -13.38
C ALA A 143 63.72 -3.75 -14.68
N CYS A 144 63.05 -3.17 -15.68
CA CYS A 144 63.59 -2.17 -16.60
C CYS A 144 62.43 -1.31 -17.14
N ALA A 145 62.73 -0.13 -17.66
CA ALA A 145 61.74 0.86 -18.09
C ALA A 145 61.98 1.31 -19.54
N CYS A 146 60.96 1.89 -20.17
CA CYS A 146 61.12 2.78 -21.32
C CYS A 146 60.00 3.84 -21.34
N ILE A 147 60.28 4.96 -22.01
CA ILE A 147 59.49 6.20 -22.04
C ILE A 147 59.21 6.54 -23.51
N PRO A 148 58.04 7.11 -23.84
CA PRO A 148 58.07 8.42 -24.53
C PRO A 148 57.39 9.54 -23.73
N ARG A 149 57.85 10.78 -23.95
CA ARG A 149 57.24 12.05 -23.48
C ARG A 149 56.78 12.87 -24.68
N SER A 150 55.71 13.64 -24.53
CA SER A 150 55.56 15.04 -25.01
C SER A 150 54.18 15.57 -24.59
N SER A 151 54.10 16.52 -23.63
CA SER A 151 53.86 17.97 -23.84
C SER A 151 52.48 18.32 -24.44
N SER A 152 51.75 19.34 -23.97
CA SER A 152 52.24 20.62 -23.42
C SER A 152 51.27 21.30 -22.41
N SER A 153 51.80 22.32 -21.71
CA SER A 153 51.08 23.36 -20.96
C SER A 153 51.99 24.60 -20.91
N PRO A 154 51.45 25.84 -20.90
CA PRO A 154 51.22 26.57 -19.64
C PRO A 154 49.99 27.52 -19.69
N GLY A 155 49.55 28.20 -18.61
CA GLY A 155 49.94 28.16 -17.19
C GLY A 155 49.64 29.47 -16.43
N CYS A 156 49.89 29.50 -15.11
CA CYS A 156 49.93 30.67 -14.20
C CYS A 156 48.61 31.43 -13.89
N ALA A 157 48.44 32.11 -12.72
CA ALA A 157 49.14 32.03 -11.42
C ALA A 157 48.42 32.84 -10.30
N ARG A 158 48.63 32.43 -9.02
CA ARG A 158 48.50 33.23 -7.75
C ARG A 158 47.05 33.71 -7.39
N SER A 159 46.69 34.07 -6.14
CA SER A 159 47.40 34.14 -4.84
C SER A 159 46.43 33.95 -3.65
N ARG A 160 46.96 33.58 -2.45
CA ARG A 160 46.27 33.77 -1.14
C ARG A 160 46.30 35.26 -0.72
N PRO A 161 45.49 35.67 0.27
CA PRO A 161 46.08 35.84 1.61
C PRO A 161 45.18 35.37 2.77
N ALA A 162 45.78 35.23 3.96
CA ALA A 162 45.14 35.19 5.27
C ALA A 162 46.16 35.61 6.34
N PRO A 163 45.76 36.34 7.39
CA PRO A 163 46.56 36.36 8.62
C PRO A 163 45.77 36.42 9.95
N ALA A 164 46.38 35.85 11.01
CA ALA A 164 46.31 36.29 12.43
C ALA A 164 44.95 36.27 13.19
N ARG A 165 44.85 36.06 14.50
CA ARG A 165 45.70 35.62 15.65
C ARG A 165 44.71 35.03 16.71
N GLY A 166 45.05 34.27 17.74
CA GLY A 166 46.34 33.73 18.18
C GLY A 166 46.59 33.89 19.70
N MET A 167 46.61 32.79 20.45
CA MET A 167 47.28 32.74 21.77
C MET A 167 47.70 31.29 22.11
N ALA A 168 48.75 31.08 22.92
CA ALA A 168 49.29 29.75 23.25
C ALA A 168 49.95 29.66 24.64
N VAL A 169 49.60 28.62 25.41
CA VAL A 169 50.29 28.10 26.63
C VAL A 169 49.99 26.58 26.66
N SER A 170 50.87 25.67 26.21
CA SER A 170 51.98 24.97 26.92
C SER A 170 51.53 24.13 28.16
N CYS A 171 52.08 22.94 28.46
CA CYS A 171 53.47 22.44 28.34
C CYS A 171 53.62 20.96 27.91
N ALA A 172 54.86 20.48 27.79
CA ALA A 172 55.32 19.11 27.46
C ALA A 172 55.83 18.36 28.75
N PRO A 173 56.43 17.12 28.78
CA PRO A 173 57.14 16.38 27.70
C PRO A 173 56.89 14.83 27.61
N LEU A 174 57.74 14.18 26.77
CA LEU A 174 57.95 12.73 26.54
C LEU A 174 58.67 12.03 27.75
N PRO A 175 58.86 10.66 27.83
CA PRO A 175 58.98 9.70 26.71
C PRO A 175 58.44 8.24 26.86
N ALA A 176 58.39 7.56 25.69
CA ALA A 176 58.65 6.14 25.37
C ALA A 176 58.28 4.95 26.30
N SER A 177 57.51 3.98 25.76
CA SER A 177 57.95 2.57 25.61
C SER A 177 57.01 1.71 24.73
N HIS A 178 57.58 0.68 24.07
CA HIS A 178 56.89 -0.48 23.44
C HIS A 178 56.92 -1.68 24.43
N PRO A 179 56.17 -2.80 24.27
CA PRO A 179 55.86 -3.48 23.00
C PRO A 179 54.48 -4.24 22.91
N ARG A 180 54.30 -5.02 21.83
CA ARG A 180 53.69 -6.39 21.67
C ARG A 180 52.64 -6.92 22.70
N SER A 181 51.64 -7.75 22.35
CA SER A 181 51.14 -8.29 21.06
C SER A 181 49.86 -9.16 21.27
N SER A 182 49.34 -9.73 20.18
CA SER A 182 48.62 -11.03 20.09
C SER A 182 47.22 -11.20 20.74
N THR A 183 46.25 -11.58 19.90
CA THR A 183 45.03 -12.33 20.27
C THR A 183 45.37 -13.76 20.72
N PRO A 184 44.41 -14.50 21.31
CA PRO A 184 43.81 -15.59 20.52
C PRO A 184 42.29 -15.79 20.75
N SER A 185 41.71 -16.76 20.04
CA SER A 185 40.29 -17.10 20.01
C SER A 185 40.00 -18.55 20.43
N ALA A 186 38.86 -18.74 21.11
CA ALA A 186 37.98 -19.92 21.08
C ALA A 186 38.42 -21.30 21.66
N ASP A 187 37.39 -21.99 22.15
CA ASP A 187 37.11 -23.45 22.05
C ASP A 187 37.73 -24.55 22.95
N VAL A 188 36.83 -25.07 23.82
CA VAL A 188 36.29 -26.47 23.79
C VAL A 188 36.89 -27.62 24.65
N MET A 189 35.98 -28.19 25.48
CA MET A 189 35.79 -29.61 25.89
C MET A 189 36.31 -30.18 27.23
N ARG A 190 35.35 -30.58 28.09
CA ARG A 190 35.05 -31.96 28.62
C ARG A 190 34.28 -31.86 29.95
N ARG A 191 33.62 -32.89 30.51
CA ARG A 191 32.61 -33.90 30.08
C ARG A 191 32.54 -34.98 31.20
N ALA A 192 31.36 -35.58 31.41
CA ALA A 192 31.08 -36.71 32.32
C ALA A 192 31.10 -36.39 33.84
N CYS A 193 30.29 -37.02 34.71
CA CYS A 193 29.14 -37.94 34.53
C CYS A 193 28.30 -38.01 35.82
N TRP A 194 27.05 -38.52 35.77
CA TRP A 194 26.49 -39.59 36.64
C TRP A 194 25.01 -39.91 36.30
N ARG A 195 24.38 -40.84 37.03
CA ARG A 195 23.08 -41.50 36.74
C ARG A 195 22.16 -41.52 38.00
N THR A 196 20.86 -41.84 38.03
CA THR A 196 19.82 -42.22 37.03
C THR A 196 18.43 -42.05 37.66
N TRP A 197 17.32 -41.94 36.88
CA TRP A 197 16.07 -42.74 37.02
C TRP A 197 15.03 -42.40 35.93
N ARG A 198 13.85 -43.07 35.89
CA ARG A 198 12.82 -42.97 34.83
C ARG A 198 11.38 -43.13 35.34
N ALA A 199 10.45 -42.34 34.74
CA ALA A 199 9.02 -42.66 34.52
C ALA A 199 8.07 -42.67 35.77
N ARG A 200 6.71 -42.65 35.69
CA ARG A 200 5.76 -42.68 34.53
C ARG A 200 4.32 -42.16 34.87
N SER A 201 3.65 -41.53 33.89
CA SER A 201 2.22 -41.62 33.48
C SER A 201 0.97 -41.30 34.38
N ARG A 202 0.15 -40.37 33.84
CA ARG A 202 -1.32 -40.43 33.53
C ARG A 202 -2.45 -40.57 34.60
N ALA A 203 -3.25 -39.49 34.67
CA ALA A 203 -4.70 -39.41 34.31
C ALA A 203 -5.87 -39.60 35.32
N ALA A 204 -6.95 -38.83 35.03
CA ALA A 204 -8.39 -38.99 35.36
C ALA A 204 -9.03 -38.30 36.60
N ARG A 205 -10.35 -38.05 36.46
CA ARG A 205 -11.36 -37.32 37.29
C ARG A 205 -12.44 -38.34 37.80
N PRO A 206 -13.46 -38.07 38.68
CA PRO A 206 -14.40 -36.91 38.63
C PRO A 206 -15.16 -36.48 39.96
N ALA A 207 -16.18 -35.59 39.82
CA ALA A 207 -17.38 -35.32 40.68
C ALA A 207 -17.20 -34.82 42.15
N MET A 208 -17.87 -33.77 42.69
CA MET A 208 -19.32 -33.42 42.90
C MET A 208 -20.02 -34.23 44.01
N SER A 209 -20.85 -33.69 44.93
CA SER A 209 -21.35 -32.30 45.21
C SER A 209 -22.17 -32.20 46.54
N SER A 210 -22.58 -30.97 46.97
CA SER A 210 -23.78 -30.61 47.79
C SER A 210 -23.65 -30.36 49.35
N PRO A 211 -24.62 -29.64 50.01
CA PRO A 211 -24.50 -28.93 51.32
C PRO A 211 -25.50 -29.46 52.41
N PRO A 212 -26.04 -28.74 53.46
CA PRO A 212 -25.83 -27.38 54.07
C PRO A 212 -25.67 -27.39 55.64
N PRO A 213 -26.43 -26.65 56.49
CA PRO A 213 -26.37 -25.21 56.91
C PRO A 213 -25.98 -24.97 58.42
N SER A 214 -25.88 -23.69 58.89
CA SER A 214 -26.46 -23.14 60.16
C SER A 214 -25.75 -21.89 60.80
N ARG A 215 -26.45 -21.23 61.73
CA ARG A 215 -26.06 -20.25 62.79
C ARG A 215 -26.45 -20.89 64.17
N PRO A 216 -26.25 -20.31 65.40
CA PRO A 216 -25.74 -18.98 65.83
C PRO A 216 -24.75 -19.00 67.05
N THR A 217 -24.43 -17.80 67.61
CA THR A 217 -24.00 -17.53 69.03
C THR A 217 -22.68 -18.15 69.54
N GLU A 218 -22.00 -17.68 70.61
CA GLU A 218 -22.28 -16.64 71.63
C GLU A 218 -21.01 -15.86 72.10
N ARG A 219 -21.16 -14.98 73.10
CA ARG A 219 -20.09 -14.24 73.86
C ARG A 219 -19.68 -15.07 75.14
N PRO A 220 -18.90 -14.62 76.18
CA PRO A 220 -18.44 -13.26 76.54
C PRO A 220 -17.12 -13.03 77.37
N ARG A 221 -16.79 -11.73 77.60
CA ARG A 221 -16.06 -11.13 78.77
C ARG A 221 -14.54 -11.45 78.91
N LYS A 222 -13.69 -10.70 79.67
CA LYS A 222 -13.74 -9.65 80.74
C LYS A 222 -12.38 -8.85 80.66
N LYS A 223 -12.08 -7.64 81.17
CA LYS A 223 -12.73 -6.48 81.87
C LYS A 223 -12.00 -5.16 81.37
N PRO A 224 -11.57 -4.10 82.13
CA PRO A 224 -10.88 -2.87 81.63
C PRO A 224 -9.42 -2.79 82.22
N PRO A 225 -8.71 -1.66 82.51
CA PRO A 225 -8.99 -0.20 82.38
C PRO A 225 -7.85 0.63 81.71
N MET A 226 -7.89 1.96 81.59
CA MET A 226 -8.87 3.00 82.00
C MET A 226 -8.99 3.98 80.80
N ASP A 227 -10.17 4.29 80.24
CA ASP A 227 -11.28 5.09 80.80
C ASP A 227 -10.77 6.49 81.23
N ILE A 228 -11.30 7.64 80.82
CA ILE A 228 -12.69 8.01 80.45
C ILE A 228 -12.87 8.29 78.92
N ALA A 229 -13.61 9.24 78.29
CA ALA A 229 -14.28 10.50 78.66
C ALA A 229 -15.53 10.84 77.77
N SER A 230 -15.88 12.13 77.61
CA SER A 230 -17.21 12.66 77.19
C SER A 230 -17.14 13.83 76.17
N SER A 231 -18.20 14.26 75.46
CA SER A 231 -19.41 13.59 74.89
C SER A 231 -20.29 14.59 74.09
N LEU A 232 -20.81 14.16 72.92
CA LEU A 232 -22.08 14.55 72.26
C LEU A 232 -22.47 16.02 71.91
N ALA A 233 -22.93 16.14 70.65
CA ALA A 233 -24.06 16.94 70.13
C ALA A 233 -24.05 18.48 70.12
N ASN A 234 -24.07 19.06 68.91
CA ASN A 234 -25.30 19.66 68.36
C ASN A 234 -25.23 19.87 66.82
N ALA A 235 -26.37 20.18 66.19
CA ALA A 235 -26.48 20.52 64.77
C ALA A 235 -26.91 21.99 64.59
N GLY A 236 -26.52 22.63 63.48
CA GLY A 236 -26.90 24.01 63.17
C GLY A 236 -26.31 24.52 61.84
N ASN A 237 -27.04 25.40 61.16
CA ASN A 237 -26.64 25.97 59.86
C ASN A 237 -25.46 26.95 59.98
N GLY A 238 -24.64 27.01 58.94
CA GLY A 238 -23.65 28.07 58.73
C GLY A 238 -23.01 27.98 57.35
N GLN A 239 -23.43 28.85 56.42
CA GLN A 239 -22.74 29.00 55.13
C GLN A 239 -21.38 29.66 55.36
N HIS A 240 -20.32 29.13 54.75
CA HIS A 240 -19.23 29.94 54.20
C HIS A 240 -18.40 29.11 53.22
N ASP A 241 -17.98 29.74 52.13
CA ASP A 241 -17.07 29.13 51.15
C ASP A 241 -15.79 28.60 51.81
N ARG A 242 -15.48 27.34 51.52
CA ARG A 242 -14.13 26.78 51.67
C ARG A 242 -13.68 26.25 50.32
N GLY A 243 -13.18 27.17 49.49
CA GLY A 243 -12.49 26.82 48.26
C GLY A 243 -11.35 25.84 48.55
N VAL A 244 -11.21 24.80 47.72
CA VAL A 244 -10.24 23.72 47.93
C VAL A 244 -8.81 24.28 47.83
N SER A 245 -8.18 24.54 48.97
CA SER A 245 -6.81 25.01 49.06
C SER A 245 -5.84 23.84 48.81
N CYS A 246 -5.35 23.71 47.58
CA CYS A 246 -4.29 22.75 47.25
C CYS A 246 -3.09 22.96 48.16
N HIS A 247 -2.59 21.90 48.82
CA HIS A 247 -1.44 22.03 49.70
C HIS A 247 -0.18 22.44 48.91
N PRO A 248 0.74 23.26 49.45
CA PRO A 248 1.92 23.72 48.71
C PRO A 248 2.84 22.59 48.19
N SER A 249 2.78 21.40 48.79
CA SER A 249 3.47 20.18 48.34
C SER A 249 2.80 19.48 47.16
N GLU A 250 1.48 19.60 47.00
CA GLU A 250 0.74 19.11 45.83
C GLU A 250 0.83 20.11 44.67
N ALA A 251 0.93 21.41 44.97
CA ALA A 251 0.98 22.50 44.00
C ALA A 251 2.14 22.40 43.00
N THR A 252 3.19 21.64 43.29
CA THR A 252 4.34 21.37 42.39
C THR A 252 4.32 19.97 41.75
N ALA A 253 3.32 19.13 42.05
CA ALA A 253 3.29 17.73 41.60
C ALA A 253 3.29 17.59 40.06
N ARG A 254 4.00 16.58 39.55
CA ARG A 254 4.03 16.18 38.13
C ARG A 254 2.77 15.38 37.81
N VAL A 255 2.05 15.75 36.74
CA VAL A 255 0.93 14.96 36.20
C VAL A 255 1.33 14.34 34.87
N ALA A 256 1.19 13.03 34.74
CA ALA A 256 1.28 12.34 33.46
C ALA A 256 -0.08 12.39 32.75
N ALA A 257 -0.11 13.01 31.58
CA ALA A 257 -1.26 13.04 30.68
C ALA A 257 -0.82 12.88 29.22
N VAL A 258 -1.71 12.35 28.40
CA VAL A 258 -1.54 12.24 26.94
C VAL A 258 -2.69 12.94 26.24
N ILE A 259 -2.40 13.71 25.19
CA ILE A 259 -3.38 14.33 24.31
C ILE A 259 -3.76 13.30 23.24
N LEU A 260 -5.05 12.98 23.17
CA LEU A 260 -5.62 12.01 22.22
C LEU A 260 -6.31 12.72 21.06
N TYR A 261 -6.93 13.87 21.33
CA TYR A 261 -7.46 14.78 20.32
C TYR A 261 -7.08 16.23 20.68
N PRO A 262 -6.52 17.02 19.74
CA PRO A 262 -6.10 16.61 18.40
C PRO A 262 -4.90 15.64 18.38
N SER A 263 -4.71 14.95 17.26
CA SER A 263 -3.53 14.13 16.94
C SER A 263 -3.08 14.37 15.49
N LEU A 264 -1.90 13.90 15.11
CA LEU A 264 -1.30 14.18 13.79
C LEU A 264 -2.18 13.74 12.61
N GLY A 265 -2.96 12.67 12.77
CA GLY A 265 -3.95 12.15 11.82
C GLY A 265 -5.41 12.43 12.22
N CYS A 266 -5.65 13.30 13.20
CA CYS A 266 -6.98 13.81 13.54
C CYS A 266 -6.85 15.22 14.16
N PRO A 267 -6.54 16.25 13.33
CA PRO A 267 -6.27 17.62 13.79
C PRO A 267 -7.55 18.36 14.21
N LEU A 268 -7.37 19.40 15.03
CA LEU A 268 -8.45 20.29 15.45
C LEU A 268 -8.52 21.46 14.47
N VAL A 269 -9.53 21.45 13.59
CA VAL A 269 -9.77 22.53 12.63
C VAL A 269 -10.95 23.36 13.11
N LEU A 270 -10.68 24.60 13.53
CA LEU A 270 -11.70 25.53 14.01
C LEU A 270 -12.36 26.28 12.87
N ALA A 271 -13.68 26.43 12.88
CA ALA A 271 -14.38 27.25 11.91
C ALA A 271 -14.09 28.77 12.11
N PRO A 272 -14.25 29.59 11.06
CA PRO A 272 -14.35 31.04 11.19
C PRO A 272 -15.34 31.43 12.29
N GLY A 273 -14.92 32.28 13.22
CA GLY A 273 -15.78 32.76 14.32
C GLY A 273 -16.18 31.74 15.39
N GLN A 274 -15.72 30.48 15.33
CA GLN A 274 -16.04 29.45 16.34
C GLN A 274 -15.67 29.92 17.76
N THR A 275 -16.57 29.70 18.72
CA THR A 275 -16.53 30.29 20.08
C THR A 275 -16.22 29.28 21.19
N ARG A 276 -16.24 27.98 20.89
CA ARG A 276 -15.88 26.90 21.81
C ARG A 276 -15.07 25.84 21.07
N ALA A 277 -13.99 25.38 21.68
CA ALA A 277 -13.09 24.35 21.17
C ALA A 277 -12.75 23.36 22.30
N ARG A 278 -12.31 22.14 21.96
CA ARG A 278 -12.02 21.08 22.92
C ARG A 278 -10.73 20.33 22.61
N LEU A 279 -10.03 19.92 23.66
CA LEU A 279 -9.05 18.83 23.63
C LEU A 279 -9.61 17.62 24.37
N VAL A 280 -9.16 16.41 24.02
CA VAL A 280 -9.35 15.20 24.83
C VAL A 280 -8.01 14.72 25.35
N ILE A 281 -7.89 14.56 26.66
CA ILE A 281 -6.70 14.00 27.31
C ILE A 281 -7.02 12.71 28.09
N GLY A 282 -6.05 11.81 28.15
CA GLY A 282 -6.05 10.68 29.08
C GLY A 282 -5.05 10.91 30.23
N VAL A 283 -5.47 10.65 31.47
CA VAL A 283 -4.66 10.81 32.69
C VAL A 283 -4.61 9.47 33.43
N ASN A 284 -3.43 9.10 33.97
CA ASN A 284 -3.24 7.78 34.61
C ASN A 284 -4.09 7.61 35.90
N ALA A 285 -4.19 6.38 36.40
CA ALA A 285 -5.03 6.01 37.57
C ALA A 285 -4.61 6.61 38.93
N ASN A 286 -3.44 7.25 39.01
CA ASN A 286 -2.93 7.91 40.21
C ASN A 286 -3.16 9.42 40.16
N ASP A 287 -2.81 10.06 39.04
CA ASP A 287 -2.92 11.50 38.83
C ASP A 287 -4.37 11.94 38.58
N SER A 288 -5.23 11.08 37.99
CA SER A 288 -6.66 11.37 37.74
C SER A 288 -7.45 11.69 39.03
N ARG A 289 -6.99 11.16 40.17
CA ARG A 289 -7.59 11.45 41.49
C ARG A 289 -7.44 12.91 41.89
N ARG A 290 -6.37 13.59 41.44
CA ARG A 290 -6.10 15.00 41.73
C ARG A 290 -7.03 15.97 40.99
N PHE A 291 -7.76 15.50 39.98
CA PHE A 291 -8.63 16.35 39.16
C PHE A 291 -9.97 16.68 39.84
N ALA A 292 -10.30 16.01 40.96
CA ALA A 292 -11.50 16.23 41.78
C ALA A 292 -12.79 16.29 40.94
N VAL A 293 -13.22 15.13 40.42
CA VAL A 293 -14.44 15.01 39.63
C VAL A 293 -15.67 15.05 40.53
N ASP A 294 -16.49 16.08 40.34
CA ASP A 294 -17.81 16.18 40.92
C ASP A 294 -18.73 15.10 40.37
N ALA A 295 -19.30 14.26 41.25
CA ALA A 295 -20.05 13.07 40.87
C ALA A 295 -21.42 13.36 40.23
N THR A 296 -21.95 14.58 40.36
CA THR A 296 -23.28 14.98 39.87
C THR A 296 -23.20 15.62 38.49
N THR A 297 -22.15 16.42 38.25
CA THR A 297 -21.95 17.21 37.03
C THR A 297 -20.91 16.63 36.08
N GLY A 298 -20.03 15.75 36.59
CA GLY A 298 -18.86 15.23 35.90
C GLY A 298 -17.71 16.24 35.75
N ILE A 299 -17.81 17.43 36.37
CA ILE A 299 -16.81 18.50 36.24
C ILE A 299 -15.59 18.21 37.11
N ALA A 300 -14.41 18.28 36.53
CA ALA A 300 -13.12 18.11 37.19
C ALA A 300 -12.65 19.44 37.79
N GLN A 301 -13.16 19.78 38.97
CA GLN A 301 -13.02 21.11 39.57
C GLN A 301 -11.56 21.52 39.80
N ALA A 302 -10.69 20.56 40.13
CA ALA A 302 -9.27 20.78 40.42
C ALA A 302 -8.34 20.54 39.22
N ALA A 303 -8.85 20.37 37.99
CA ALA A 303 -8.01 20.16 36.81
C ALA A 303 -7.22 21.40 36.37
N HIS A 304 -7.80 22.60 36.55
CA HIS A 304 -7.30 23.85 35.98
C HIS A 304 -5.83 24.21 36.31
N PRO A 305 -5.27 23.99 37.52
CA PRO A 305 -3.87 24.30 37.82
C PRO A 305 -2.90 23.39 37.07
N TYR A 306 -3.27 22.11 36.89
CA TYR A 306 -2.43 21.14 36.17
C TYR A 306 -2.41 21.43 34.68
N ILE A 307 -3.55 21.85 34.10
CA ILE A 307 -3.63 22.23 32.69
C ILE A 307 -2.75 23.46 32.42
N ASP A 308 -2.85 24.52 33.24
CA ASP A 308 -2.04 25.74 33.08
C ASP A 308 -0.53 25.49 33.31
N ARG A 309 -0.19 24.64 34.29
CA ARG A 309 1.20 24.23 34.55
C ARG A 309 1.83 23.38 33.47
N HIS A 310 1.07 22.57 32.73
CA HIS A 310 1.62 21.56 31.82
C HIS A 310 1.30 21.78 30.33
N LEU A 311 0.12 22.27 29.97
CA LEU A 311 -0.28 22.43 28.56
C LEU A 311 0.38 23.67 27.95
N ARG A 312 0.95 23.53 26.75
CA ARG A 312 1.51 24.62 25.94
C ARG A 312 0.90 24.63 24.54
N LEU A 313 0.92 25.81 23.92
CA LEU A 313 0.52 26.04 22.53
C LEU A 313 1.74 26.61 21.76
N CYS A 314 2.43 25.75 21.01
CA CYS A 314 3.68 26.04 20.31
C CYS A 314 3.52 26.02 18.78
N PRO A 315 4.47 26.59 18.00
CA PRO A 315 4.49 26.44 16.55
C PRO A 315 4.60 24.97 16.13
N ILE A 316 4.01 24.59 14.99
CA ILE A 316 4.05 23.20 14.50
C ILE A 316 5.47 22.77 14.09
N GLU A 317 6.38 23.71 13.83
CA GLU A 317 7.76 23.46 13.43
C GLU A 317 8.65 23.05 14.60
N ARG A 318 8.38 23.55 15.82
CA ARG A 318 9.27 23.39 16.98
C ARG A 318 8.54 23.47 18.32
N LYS A 319 8.78 22.46 19.17
CA LYS A 319 8.40 22.47 20.59
C LYS A 319 9.39 23.28 21.44
N PRO A 320 8.94 23.89 22.56
CA PRO A 320 9.85 24.43 23.55
C PRO A 320 10.66 23.30 24.21
N ALA A 321 11.93 23.57 24.49
CA ALA A 321 12.83 22.65 25.21
C ALA A 321 12.86 23.02 26.70
N ASP A 322 13.14 24.28 27.00
CA ASP A 322 13.12 24.78 28.38
C ASP A 322 11.79 25.47 28.68
N THR A 323 11.15 25.05 29.76
CA THR A 323 9.80 25.47 30.15
C THR A 323 9.61 25.19 31.63
N ASP A 324 9.23 26.20 32.40
CA ASP A 324 8.81 25.99 33.78
C ASP A 324 7.48 25.22 33.80
N THR A 325 7.41 24.16 34.60
CA THR A 325 6.20 23.36 34.84
C THR A 325 5.76 23.41 36.32
N THR A 326 6.28 24.36 37.11
CA THR A 326 6.00 24.54 38.54
C THR A 326 4.95 25.61 38.84
N GLN A 327 4.56 26.40 37.83
CA GLN A 327 3.55 27.47 37.91
C GLN A 327 2.78 27.65 36.59
N GLY A 328 1.66 28.35 36.64
CA GLY A 328 0.74 28.66 35.54
C GLY A 328 1.39 29.52 34.47
N THR A 329 1.46 28.96 33.27
CA THR A 329 2.36 29.34 32.16
C THR A 329 1.74 29.03 30.77
N LEU A 330 0.44 28.72 30.75
CA LEU A 330 -0.42 28.82 29.56
C LEU A 330 -1.16 30.17 29.57
N PHE A 331 -1.57 30.63 30.75
CA PHE A 331 -2.27 31.92 30.94
C PHE A 331 -1.42 33.01 31.61
N ASP A 332 -0.20 32.68 32.03
CA ASP A 332 0.72 33.57 32.75
C ASP A 332 0.09 34.22 33.99
N ASP A 333 -0.45 33.41 34.91
CA ASP A 333 -0.99 33.87 36.21
C ASP A 333 -0.28 33.29 37.45
N GLY A 334 0.85 32.60 37.23
CA GLY A 334 1.76 32.16 38.28
C GLY A 334 1.16 31.07 39.15
N ARG A 335 0.97 31.31 40.45
CA ARG A 335 0.40 30.32 41.38
C ARG A 335 -1.08 30.59 41.70
N THR A 336 -1.76 31.47 40.96
CA THR A 336 -3.14 31.87 41.26
C THR A 336 -4.18 31.04 40.51
N TYR A 337 -3.85 30.58 39.30
CA TYR A 337 -4.69 29.80 38.38
C TYR A 337 -6.08 30.43 38.14
N ALA A 338 -6.18 31.75 38.33
CA ALA A 338 -7.43 32.50 38.29
C ALA A 338 -7.93 32.71 36.86
N LYS A 339 -7.03 33.01 35.92
CA LYS A 339 -7.36 33.09 34.48
C LYS A 339 -7.69 31.71 33.95
N ALA A 340 -6.88 30.70 34.29
CA ALA A 340 -7.09 29.32 33.88
C ALA A 340 -8.46 28.78 34.32
N ARG A 341 -8.84 29.04 35.58
CA ARG A 341 -10.14 28.68 36.17
C ARG A 341 -11.34 29.41 35.53
N ALA A 342 -11.15 30.64 35.06
CA ALA A 342 -12.20 31.39 34.36
C ALA A 342 -12.34 31.01 32.88
N ALA A 343 -11.26 30.54 32.25
CA ALA A 343 -11.19 30.28 30.81
C ALA A 343 -11.36 28.79 30.40
N LEU A 344 -11.23 27.85 31.35
CA LEU A 344 -11.30 26.41 31.09
C LEU A 344 -12.47 25.74 31.82
N THR A 345 -13.20 24.88 31.12
CA THR A 345 -14.09 23.89 31.74
C THR A 345 -13.54 22.49 31.45
N THR A 346 -13.39 21.65 32.47
CA THR A 346 -12.90 20.26 32.30
C THR A 346 -13.94 19.27 32.79
N ARG A 347 -14.25 18.24 32.00
CA ARG A 347 -15.25 17.21 32.34
C ARG A 347 -14.67 15.81 32.13
N ALA A 348 -14.94 14.89 33.05
CA ALA A 348 -14.61 13.49 32.88
C ALA A 348 -15.52 12.83 31.83
N LEU A 349 -14.94 12.04 30.92
CA LEU A 349 -15.64 11.37 29.81
C LEU A 349 -15.82 9.86 30.05
N GLY A 350 -14.96 9.23 30.85
CA GLY A 350 -15.00 7.79 31.12
C GLY A 350 -13.61 7.15 31.25
N PRO A 351 -13.55 5.84 31.52
CA PRO A 351 -12.29 5.12 31.75
C PRO A 351 -11.42 5.06 30.48
N PHE A 352 -10.12 5.27 30.63
CA PHE A 352 -9.16 5.16 29.54
C PHE A 352 -8.80 3.70 29.29
N ARG A 353 -9.37 3.13 28.22
CA ARG A 353 -9.19 1.73 27.78
C ARG A 353 -9.49 1.59 26.27
N ALA A 354 -9.02 0.51 25.66
CA ALA A 354 -9.25 0.21 24.24
C ALA A 354 -10.75 0.05 23.91
N GLN A 355 -11.09 0.23 22.62
CA GLN A 355 -12.42 0.01 22.04
C GLN A 355 -13.58 0.79 22.70
N THR A 356 -13.28 1.75 23.59
CA THR A 356 -14.29 2.62 24.22
C THR A 356 -14.65 3.76 23.29
N ILE A 357 -15.94 3.98 23.09
CA ILE A 357 -16.42 5.20 22.44
C ILE A 357 -16.45 6.32 23.47
N VAL A 358 -15.80 7.41 23.11
CA VAL A 358 -15.76 8.67 23.85
C VAL A 358 -16.70 9.64 23.14
N HIS A 359 -17.63 10.27 23.86
CA HIS A 359 -18.51 11.31 23.33
C HIS A 359 -18.21 12.64 24.05
N CYS A 360 -17.77 13.65 23.30
CA CYS A 360 -17.51 15.00 23.80
C CYS A 360 -18.81 15.82 23.86
N SER A 361 -18.84 16.89 24.66
CA SER A 361 -20.05 17.68 24.87
C SER A 361 -20.54 18.43 23.63
N ASP A 362 -19.69 18.75 22.66
CA ASP A 362 -20.08 19.25 21.31
C ASP A 362 -20.54 18.17 20.32
N GLY A 363 -20.57 16.91 20.73
CA GLY A 363 -20.93 15.79 19.86
C GLY A 363 -19.76 15.24 19.04
N THR A 364 -18.53 15.76 19.15
CA THR A 364 -17.36 15.07 18.59
C THR A 364 -17.21 13.72 19.29
N ALA A 365 -16.95 12.62 18.56
CA ALA A 365 -16.88 11.29 19.14
C ALA A 365 -15.76 10.44 18.55
N PHE A 366 -15.19 9.54 19.36
CA PHE A 366 -13.97 8.81 19.02
C PHE A 366 -14.02 7.37 19.53
N GLY A 367 -13.46 6.43 18.78
CA GLY A 367 -12.95 5.20 19.36
C GLY A 367 -11.62 5.43 20.09
N ILE A 368 -11.10 4.38 20.73
CA ILE A 368 -9.69 4.31 21.15
C ILE A 368 -9.11 3.02 20.59
N SER A 369 -8.11 3.15 19.73
CA SER A 369 -7.51 2.00 19.04
C SER A 369 -6.78 1.08 20.03
N PRO A 370 -6.94 -0.24 19.92
CA PRO A 370 -6.14 -1.22 20.64
C PRO A 370 -4.64 -1.04 20.38
N ALA A 371 -4.26 -0.56 19.19
CA ALA A 371 -2.88 -0.23 18.84
C ALA A 371 -2.31 0.92 19.68
N GLY A 372 -3.01 2.06 19.75
CA GLY A 372 -2.61 3.20 20.59
C GLY A 372 -2.52 2.84 22.08
N MET A 373 -3.42 1.97 22.58
CA MET A 373 -3.34 1.49 23.96
C MET A 373 -2.09 0.65 24.28
N ARG A 374 -1.41 0.08 23.27
CA ARG A 374 -0.11 -0.60 23.50
C ARG A 374 1.00 0.39 23.85
N LEU A 375 0.95 1.62 23.34
CA LEU A 375 1.82 2.73 23.77
C LEU A 375 1.39 3.26 25.15
N TYR A 376 0.08 3.48 25.34
CA TYR A 376 -0.47 4.11 26.55
C TYR A 376 -0.78 3.14 27.69
N ARG A 377 -0.07 2.01 27.81
CA ARG A 377 -0.36 0.97 28.84
C ARG A 377 -0.29 1.50 30.27
N GLU A 378 0.62 2.43 30.57
CA GLU A 378 0.72 3.08 31.90
C GLU A 378 -0.49 3.99 32.25
N PHE A 379 -1.42 4.18 31.31
CA PHE A 379 -2.69 4.88 31.51
C PHE A 379 -3.90 3.94 31.63
N GLU A 380 -3.72 2.63 31.53
CA GLU A 380 -4.79 1.65 31.68
C GLU A 380 -5.41 1.73 33.09
N GLY A 381 -6.75 1.78 33.16
CA GLY A 381 -7.47 2.08 34.41
C GLY A 381 -7.47 3.57 34.80
N GLY A 382 -6.87 4.44 33.98
CA GLY A 382 -6.95 5.89 34.08
C GLY A 382 -8.30 6.46 33.62
N MET A 383 -8.37 7.78 33.51
CA MET A 383 -9.59 8.53 33.19
C MET A 383 -9.35 9.48 32.00
N LEU A 384 -10.37 9.60 31.15
CA LEU A 384 -10.43 10.51 30.02
C LEU A 384 -11.14 11.82 30.42
N TYR A 385 -10.66 12.94 29.90
CA TYR A 385 -11.26 14.26 30.13
C TYR A 385 -11.35 15.07 28.85
N GLU A 386 -12.46 15.80 28.67
CA GLU A 386 -12.51 16.94 27.73
C GLU A 386 -12.05 18.21 28.46
N ILE A 387 -11.29 19.04 27.76
CA ILE A 387 -10.92 20.40 28.17
C ILE A 387 -11.57 21.36 27.16
N GLU A 388 -12.61 22.07 27.58
CA GLU A 388 -13.30 23.09 26.80
C GLU A 388 -12.69 24.48 27.05
N PHE A 389 -12.46 25.23 25.97
CA PHE A 389 -11.90 26.58 25.97
C PHE A 389 -12.53 27.46 24.88
N ASP A 390 -12.48 28.79 25.04
CA ASP A 390 -12.85 29.75 24.00
C ASP A 390 -11.63 30.11 23.14
N PRO A 391 -11.59 29.79 21.84
CA PRO A 391 -10.47 30.10 20.96
C PRO A 391 -10.42 31.57 20.52
N ARG A 392 -11.17 32.46 21.19
CA ARG A 392 -11.19 33.92 20.98
C ARG A 392 -10.61 34.69 22.18
N THR A 393 -10.24 34.00 23.26
CA THR A 393 -9.59 34.60 24.45
C THR A 393 -8.10 34.22 24.49
N ALA A 394 -7.28 35.01 25.18
CA ALA A 394 -5.85 34.69 25.34
C ALA A 394 -5.69 33.44 26.25
N PRO A 395 -4.75 32.52 25.94
CA PRO A 395 -3.73 32.56 24.88
C PRO A 395 -4.21 32.07 23.50
N PHE A 396 -5.43 31.53 23.40
CA PHE A 396 -5.93 30.80 22.24
C PHE A 396 -6.29 31.67 21.04
N THR A 397 -6.36 33.00 21.19
CA THR A 397 -6.41 33.98 20.09
C THR A 397 -5.32 33.77 19.04
N ARG A 398 -4.19 33.17 19.42
CA ARG A 398 -3.10 32.77 18.50
C ARG A 398 -3.49 31.68 17.49
N ILE A 399 -4.64 31.03 17.66
CA ILE A 399 -5.16 30.03 16.71
C ILE A 399 -5.93 30.75 15.60
N ASP A 400 -5.20 31.11 14.55
CA ASP A 400 -5.69 31.73 13.33
C ASP A 400 -5.42 30.85 12.09
N ALA A 401 -5.47 31.43 10.89
CA ALA A 401 -5.26 30.74 9.61
C ALA A 401 -3.81 30.86 9.06
N SER A 402 -2.92 31.60 9.75
CA SER A 402 -1.58 31.95 9.25
C SER A 402 -0.61 30.77 9.21
N GLY A 403 -0.83 29.75 10.04
CA GLY A 403 -0.07 28.52 10.12
C GLY A 403 -0.65 27.58 11.19
N PHE A 404 -0.17 26.34 11.22
CA PHE A 404 -0.55 25.39 12.27
C PHE A 404 0.19 25.67 13.58
N LEU A 405 -0.50 25.51 14.70
CA LEU A 405 0.10 25.37 16.02
C LEU A 405 -0.02 23.90 16.47
N SER A 406 0.73 23.51 17.49
CA SER A 406 0.56 22.23 18.19
C SER A 406 0.33 22.48 19.67
N PHE A 407 -0.55 21.67 20.25
CA PHE A 407 -0.55 21.49 21.70
C PHE A 407 0.62 20.58 22.13
N ALA A 408 1.08 20.75 23.37
CA ALA A 408 2.03 19.85 24.02
C ALA A 408 1.80 19.84 25.54
N TRP A 409 1.63 18.65 26.14
CA TRP A 409 1.67 18.46 27.60
C TRP A 409 3.11 18.30 28.07
N MET A 410 3.67 19.31 28.72
CA MET A 410 5.07 19.41 29.14
C MET A 410 5.27 18.95 30.60
N VAL A 411 6.28 18.13 30.86
CA VAL A 411 6.69 17.75 32.23
C VAL A 411 8.18 17.96 32.43
N ALA A 412 8.58 18.37 33.63
CA ALA A 412 9.97 18.27 34.07
C ALA A 412 10.50 16.82 33.94
N LEU A 413 11.73 16.67 33.47
CA LEU A 413 12.40 15.37 33.34
C LEU A 413 13.02 14.93 34.68
N THR A 414 12.72 13.70 35.10
CA THR A 414 13.39 13.06 36.24
C THR A 414 14.87 12.77 35.93
N PRO A 415 15.74 12.59 36.94
CA PRO A 415 17.15 12.26 36.71
C PRO A 415 17.36 10.99 35.85
N ALA A 416 16.46 10.01 35.96
CA ALA A 416 16.49 8.80 35.14
C ALA A 416 16.12 9.09 33.67
N GLU A 417 15.08 9.90 33.42
CA GLU A 417 14.68 10.31 32.07
C GLU A 417 15.73 11.22 31.41
N LYS A 418 16.39 12.10 32.18
CA LYS A 418 17.54 12.88 31.69
C LYS A 418 18.72 11.98 31.31
N LYS A 419 19.07 11.01 32.15
CA LYS A 419 20.14 10.03 31.86
C LYS A 419 19.81 9.13 30.65
N ALA A 420 18.53 8.88 30.40
CA ALA A 420 18.04 8.12 29.24
C ALA A 420 17.77 9.00 27.99
N TRP A 421 18.00 10.31 28.06
CA TRP A 421 17.61 11.22 26.98
C TRP A 421 18.49 11.05 25.74
N PRO A 422 17.90 10.91 24.53
CA PRO A 422 18.68 10.67 23.31
C PRO A 422 19.58 11.85 22.91
N GLY A 423 20.89 11.71 23.14
CA GLY A 423 21.91 12.69 22.73
C GLY A 423 22.67 13.37 23.87
N GLY A 424 22.42 13.01 25.13
CA GLY A 424 23.15 13.54 26.29
C GLY A 424 22.60 14.85 26.84
N ASP A 425 22.40 15.85 25.98
CA ASP A 425 21.85 17.16 26.38
C ASP A 425 20.33 17.07 26.61
N ALA A 426 19.96 16.71 27.85
CA ALA A 426 18.58 16.58 28.27
C ALA A 426 17.96 17.93 28.68
N PRO A 427 16.80 18.32 28.11
CA PRO A 427 16.15 19.58 28.44
C PRO A 427 15.62 19.60 29.89
N CYS A 428 15.24 20.79 30.40
CA CYS A 428 14.64 20.85 31.74
C CYS A 428 13.27 20.16 31.80
N ALA A 429 12.49 20.26 30.71
CA ALA A 429 11.19 19.64 30.52
C ALA A 429 11.05 19.05 29.10
N ALA A 430 10.13 18.12 28.90
CA ALA A 430 9.77 17.63 27.57
C ALA A 430 8.29 17.31 27.47
N HIS A 431 7.79 17.14 26.25
CA HIS A 431 6.43 16.68 26.03
C HIS A 431 6.27 15.21 26.46
N TYR A 432 5.20 14.89 27.19
CA TYR A 432 5.01 13.56 27.78
C TYR A 432 4.96 12.43 26.76
N GLN A 433 4.27 12.60 25.63
CA GLN A 433 4.18 11.53 24.63
C GLN A 433 5.48 11.33 23.86
N ASP A 434 6.38 12.32 23.81
CA ASP A 434 7.73 12.10 23.28
C ASP A 434 8.50 11.13 24.18
N LEU A 435 8.38 11.24 25.51
CA LEU A 435 8.97 10.27 26.44
C LEU A 435 8.39 8.87 26.25
N LEU A 436 7.08 8.75 26.01
CA LEU A 436 6.42 7.47 25.74
C LEU A 436 6.88 6.86 24.41
N VAL A 437 6.97 7.66 23.35
CA VAL A 437 7.50 7.23 22.05
C VAL A 437 8.95 6.76 22.19
N GLN A 438 9.82 7.51 22.89
CA GLN A 438 11.22 7.09 23.10
C GLN A 438 11.32 5.79 23.94
N ARG A 439 10.51 5.65 25.01
CA ARG A 439 10.40 4.38 25.77
C ARG A 439 9.94 3.21 24.88
N PHE A 440 8.96 3.43 24.02
CA PHE A 440 8.43 2.43 23.10
C PHE A 440 9.48 2.00 22.06
N LEU A 441 10.17 2.94 21.41
CA LEU A 441 11.29 2.63 20.50
C LEU A 441 12.39 1.84 21.21
N GLN A 442 12.74 2.24 22.44
CA GLN A 442 13.75 1.55 23.25
C GLN A 442 13.31 0.13 23.65
N ALA A 443 12.04 -0.09 23.97
CA ALA A 443 11.50 -1.42 24.25
C ALA A 443 11.49 -2.31 23.00
N GLN A 444 11.12 -1.76 21.85
CA GLN A 444 11.05 -2.51 20.59
C GLN A 444 12.44 -2.96 20.09
N ARG A 445 13.51 -2.21 20.37
CA ARG A 445 14.91 -2.66 20.18
C ARG A 445 15.24 -3.95 20.94
N GLY A 446 14.60 -4.15 22.10
CA GLY A 446 14.77 -5.36 22.91
C GLY A 446 13.94 -6.56 22.44
N THR A 447 12.79 -6.33 21.78
CA THR A 447 11.87 -7.40 21.36
C THR A 447 12.00 -7.80 19.89
N ARG A 448 12.19 -6.85 18.97
CA ARG A 448 12.30 -7.09 17.51
C ARG A 448 13.73 -7.01 16.96
N GLY A 449 14.73 -6.77 17.81
CA GLY A 449 16.14 -6.71 17.44
C GLY A 449 16.71 -5.29 17.33
N GLY A 450 18.05 -5.20 17.32
CA GLY A 450 18.77 -3.94 17.54
C GLY A 450 18.67 -2.88 16.45
N ALA A 451 18.25 -3.24 15.23
CA ALA A 451 18.30 -2.39 14.04
C ALA A 451 17.23 -1.28 13.96
N ILE A 452 16.44 -1.05 15.02
CA ILE A 452 15.58 0.12 15.11
C ILE A 452 16.47 1.35 15.35
N GLY A 453 16.79 2.06 14.26
CA GLY A 453 17.69 3.22 14.26
C GLY A 453 17.16 4.45 15.03
N ASP A 454 17.85 5.57 14.85
CA ASP A 454 17.41 6.87 15.37
C ASP A 454 16.40 7.51 14.40
N LEU A 455 15.11 7.21 14.58
CA LEU A 455 14.06 7.67 13.67
C LEU A 455 13.95 9.22 13.68
N ARG A 456 14.05 9.82 12.50
CA ARG A 456 14.09 11.27 12.27
C ARG A 456 13.30 11.68 11.04
N GLU A 457 12.85 12.92 11.01
CA GLU A 457 12.17 13.52 9.86
C GLU A 457 13.08 13.53 8.61
N TYR A 458 12.59 13.00 7.50
CA TYR A 458 13.23 13.15 6.19
C TYR A 458 13.07 14.57 5.65
N ASP A 459 14.02 14.98 4.82
CA ASP A 459 13.89 16.22 4.05
C ASP A 459 13.02 16.01 2.81
N VAL A 460 11.70 16.19 2.98
CA VAL A 460 10.68 15.98 1.92
C VAL A 460 11.00 16.73 0.62
N ASP A 461 11.61 17.91 0.73
CA ASP A 461 12.00 18.78 -0.39
C ASP A 461 13.24 18.21 -1.15
N ALA A 462 14.04 17.35 -0.51
CA ALA A 462 15.28 16.78 -1.06
C ALA A 462 15.15 15.31 -1.52
N ILE A 463 14.01 14.65 -1.27
CA ILE A 463 13.72 13.31 -1.80
C ILE A 463 13.46 13.40 -3.32
N GLY A 464 14.12 12.51 -4.07
CA GLY A 464 13.97 12.34 -5.51
C GLY A 464 14.08 10.85 -5.90
N ALA A 465 13.81 10.52 -7.17
CA ALA A 465 13.58 9.14 -7.60
C ALA A 465 14.73 8.17 -7.26
N THR A 466 15.98 8.62 -7.36
CA THR A 466 17.18 7.85 -6.97
C THR A 466 17.84 8.36 -5.69
N ARG A 467 17.29 9.41 -5.06
CA ARG A 467 17.90 10.13 -3.94
C ARG A 467 17.04 10.03 -2.68
N ILE A 468 17.52 9.22 -1.76
CA ILE A 468 17.22 9.34 -0.34
C ILE A 468 18.53 9.75 0.34
N GLY A 469 18.51 10.91 0.99
CA GLY A 469 19.44 11.12 2.10
C GLY A 469 18.90 10.35 3.31
N ALA A 470 19.74 9.58 4.00
CA ALA A 470 19.44 9.25 5.38
C ALA A 470 19.18 10.57 6.15
N PRO A 471 18.15 10.64 7.02
CA PRO A 471 17.77 11.89 7.65
C PRO A 471 18.94 12.44 8.47
N GLY A 472 19.32 13.69 8.19
CA GLY A 472 20.53 14.29 8.75
C GLY A 472 20.49 14.42 10.27
N ALA A 473 21.66 14.51 10.90
CA ALA A 473 21.77 14.66 12.35
C ALA A 473 21.18 15.99 12.87
N ASP A 474 20.94 16.96 11.99
CA ASP A 474 20.18 18.19 12.17
C ASP A 474 18.66 17.97 12.29
N ARG A 475 18.12 16.91 11.68
CA ARG A 475 16.68 16.72 11.57
C ARG A 475 16.04 16.28 12.89
N PRO A 476 14.82 16.76 13.21
CA PRO A 476 14.09 16.36 14.41
C PRO A 476 14.02 14.84 14.55
N ARG A 477 14.30 14.33 15.75
CA ARG A 477 13.93 12.96 16.14
C ARG A 477 12.40 12.85 16.16
N LEU A 478 11.91 11.63 16.07
CA LEU A 478 10.49 11.33 16.10
C LEU A 478 9.79 11.85 17.38
N GLN A 479 8.66 12.54 17.19
CA GLN A 479 7.89 13.26 18.21
C GLN A 479 6.38 13.12 17.96
N ALA A 480 5.56 13.22 19.02
CA ALA A 480 4.11 13.30 18.90
C ALA A 480 3.66 14.75 18.61
N TRP A 481 2.63 14.96 17.78
CA TRP A 481 2.12 16.30 17.49
C TRP A 481 0.58 16.34 17.53
N HIS A 482 0.05 17.51 17.89
CA HIS A 482 -1.36 17.72 18.22
C HIS A 482 -1.86 18.97 17.49
N PRO A 483 -2.03 18.90 16.15
CA PRO A 483 -2.13 20.09 15.31
C PRO A 483 -3.48 20.79 15.48
N VAL A 484 -3.43 22.13 15.49
CA VAL A 484 -4.60 23.01 15.53
C VAL A 484 -4.42 24.20 14.58
N ILE A 485 -5.48 24.55 13.86
CA ILE A 485 -5.56 25.73 12.97
C ILE A 485 -7.00 26.25 12.94
N ARG A 486 -7.19 27.49 12.47
CA ARG A 486 -8.50 27.99 12.05
C ARG A 486 -8.64 27.92 10.54
N ALA A 487 -9.73 27.31 10.07
CA ALA A 487 -10.08 27.30 8.66
C ALA A 487 -10.42 28.71 8.15
N SER A 488 -10.16 28.97 6.88
CA SER A 488 -10.58 30.20 6.19
C SER A 488 -12.04 30.12 5.71
N THR A 489 -12.61 28.92 5.63
CA THR A 489 -14.00 28.64 5.21
C THR A 489 -14.78 27.90 6.31
N PRO A 490 -16.13 28.02 6.36
CA PRO A 490 -16.95 27.24 7.30
C PRO A 490 -16.92 25.73 7.01
N THR A 491 -16.89 25.33 5.74
CA THR A 491 -16.77 23.93 5.32
C THR A 491 -15.50 23.74 4.49
N LEU A 492 -14.94 22.53 4.55
CA LEU A 492 -13.65 22.19 3.95
C LEU A 492 -13.84 21.39 2.66
N ARG A 493 -13.07 21.71 1.62
CA ARG A 493 -12.89 20.83 0.45
C ARG A 493 -12.20 19.55 0.90
N ILE A 494 -12.84 18.39 0.74
CA ILE A 494 -12.28 17.11 1.19
C ILE A 494 -11.60 16.42 0.02
N ALA A 495 -10.28 16.27 0.10
CA ALA A 495 -9.49 15.51 -0.84
C ALA A 495 -9.19 14.13 -0.24
N HIS A 496 -9.82 13.11 -0.79
CA HIS A 496 -9.62 11.71 -0.43
C HIS A 496 -8.48 11.11 -1.26
N LEU A 497 -7.53 10.51 -0.54
CA LEU A 497 -6.47 9.65 -1.06
C LEU A 497 -6.52 8.33 -0.28
N SER A 498 -6.21 7.24 -0.97
CA SER A 498 -6.10 5.89 -0.42
C SER A 498 -5.12 5.11 -1.28
N ASP A 499 -4.67 3.95 -0.80
CA ASP A 499 -3.93 2.99 -1.62
C ASP A 499 -2.68 3.70 -2.17
N VAL A 500 -1.87 4.25 -1.25
CA VAL A 500 -0.76 5.17 -1.57
C VAL A 500 0.62 4.53 -1.47
N HIS A 501 0.74 3.36 -0.83
CA HIS A 501 1.85 2.40 -0.92
C HIS A 501 3.25 3.05 -1.00
N VAL A 502 3.58 3.88 0.00
CA VAL A 502 4.94 4.44 0.13
C VAL A 502 5.92 3.30 0.39
N ASN A 503 6.91 3.18 -0.49
CA ASN A 503 7.78 2.01 -0.56
C ASN A 503 9.19 2.41 -1.04
N LEU A 504 10.10 2.56 -0.08
CA LEU A 504 11.53 2.89 -0.22
C LEU A 504 12.29 2.02 -1.24
N ARG A 505 11.83 0.78 -1.46
CA ARG A 505 12.41 -0.09 -2.48
C ARG A 505 12.32 0.52 -3.87
N GLN A 506 11.33 1.36 -4.14
CA GLN A 506 11.21 2.05 -5.43
C GLN A 506 12.45 2.92 -5.70
N GLN A 507 12.98 3.63 -4.70
CA GLN A 507 14.22 4.39 -4.85
C GLN A 507 15.48 3.49 -4.93
N ALA A 508 15.45 2.29 -4.34
CA ALA A 508 16.51 1.29 -4.56
C ALA A 508 16.49 0.75 -6.00
N LEU A 509 15.30 0.45 -6.53
CA LEU A 509 15.09 -0.02 -7.90
C LEU A 509 15.39 1.05 -8.95
N ALA A 510 15.06 2.31 -8.69
CA ALA A 510 15.43 3.43 -9.56
C ALA A 510 16.97 3.57 -9.68
N ARG A 511 17.74 3.10 -8.70
CA ARG A 511 19.21 2.99 -8.77
C ARG A 511 19.69 1.71 -9.48
N SER A 512 18.79 0.92 -10.07
CA SER A 512 19.18 -0.28 -10.82
C SER A 512 19.84 0.06 -12.13
N ARG A 513 20.92 -0.67 -12.44
CA ARG A 513 21.66 -0.56 -13.69
C ARG A 513 21.17 -1.54 -14.76
N ALA A 514 20.04 -2.22 -14.54
CA ALA A 514 19.45 -3.15 -15.48
C ALA A 514 19.15 -2.48 -16.84
N ILE A 515 19.62 -3.09 -17.93
CA ILE A 515 19.48 -2.60 -19.32
C ILE A 515 18.73 -3.63 -20.15
N LEU A 516 17.73 -3.18 -20.93
CA LEU A 516 16.81 -4.07 -21.63
C LEU A 516 17.45 -4.80 -22.82
N LEU A 517 18.32 -4.12 -23.56
CA LEU A 517 19.14 -4.68 -24.64
C LEU A 517 20.63 -4.46 -24.31
N GLU A 518 21.14 -5.27 -23.39
CA GLU A 518 22.51 -5.14 -22.90
C GLU A 518 23.55 -5.29 -24.03
N GLY A 519 24.43 -4.30 -24.16
CA GLY A 519 25.41 -4.20 -25.24
C GLY A 519 24.87 -3.82 -26.63
N ALA A 520 23.58 -3.46 -26.80
CA ALA A 520 23.02 -3.08 -28.09
C ALA A 520 23.34 -1.62 -28.47
N GLU A 521 24.53 -1.39 -29.04
CA GLU A 521 24.92 -0.07 -29.56
C GLU A 521 23.88 0.48 -30.55
N GLY A 522 23.47 1.74 -30.37
CA GLY A 522 22.44 2.38 -31.21
C GLY A 522 20.99 2.01 -30.89
N ALA A 523 20.70 1.22 -29.84
CA ALA A 523 19.34 0.94 -29.38
C ALA A 523 18.69 2.08 -28.55
N GLY A 524 19.42 3.18 -28.31
CA GLY A 524 18.91 4.34 -27.58
C GLY A 524 18.43 3.98 -26.16
N PRO A 525 17.24 4.44 -25.72
CA PRO A 525 16.72 4.20 -24.36
C PRO A 525 16.46 2.74 -23.97
N LEU A 526 16.73 1.77 -24.85
CA LEU A 526 16.72 0.32 -24.57
C LEU A 526 18.10 -0.21 -24.14
N ALA A 527 19.18 0.48 -24.53
CA ALA A 527 20.56 0.22 -24.11
C ALA A 527 20.98 1.06 -22.88
N GLU A 528 20.04 1.74 -22.24
CA GLU A 528 20.22 2.59 -21.06
C GLU A 528 19.48 2.00 -19.84
N PRO A 529 19.91 2.30 -18.60
CA PRO A 529 19.22 1.85 -17.40
C PRO A 529 17.78 2.38 -17.32
N PHE A 530 16.79 1.50 -17.45
CA PHE A 530 15.39 1.90 -17.62
C PHE A 530 14.74 2.41 -16.33
N ALA A 531 15.12 1.86 -15.16
CA ALA A 531 14.30 1.98 -13.95
C ALA A 531 14.12 3.43 -13.47
N ALA A 532 15.17 4.27 -13.52
CA ALA A 532 15.07 5.69 -13.17
C ALA A 532 14.15 6.50 -14.11
N ARG A 533 13.86 5.98 -15.32
CA ARG A 533 13.09 6.62 -16.39
C ARG A 533 11.64 6.13 -16.48
N THR A 534 11.34 4.93 -16.00
CA THR A 534 10.01 4.30 -16.14
C THR A 534 9.28 4.05 -14.82
N LEU A 535 10.00 3.84 -13.71
CA LEU A 535 9.42 3.42 -12.43
C LEU A 535 8.56 4.52 -11.79
N CYS A 536 7.26 4.25 -11.60
CA CYS A 536 6.39 5.09 -10.78
C CYS A 536 6.89 5.10 -9.33
N ASN A 537 7.18 6.27 -8.76
CA ASN A 537 7.58 6.39 -7.36
C ASN A 537 6.44 6.99 -6.54
N ALA A 538 5.79 6.13 -5.76
CA ALA A 538 4.55 6.42 -5.04
C ALA A 538 4.70 7.63 -4.09
N PHE A 539 5.82 7.76 -3.39
CA PHE A 539 6.09 8.91 -2.52
C PHE A 539 6.12 10.25 -3.29
N LEU A 540 6.80 10.29 -4.43
CA LEU A 540 6.88 11.51 -5.24
C LEU A 540 5.51 11.90 -5.83
N HIS A 541 4.73 10.91 -6.25
CA HIS A 541 3.39 11.17 -6.77
C HIS A 541 2.40 11.58 -5.69
N LEU A 542 2.49 11.00 -4.49
CA LEU A 542 1.75 11.39 -3.30
C LEU A 542 2.08 12.83 -2.86
N ARG A 543 3.37 13.21 -2.84
CA ARG A 543 3.80 14.59 -2.57
C ARG A 543 3.21 15.57 -3.58
N GLY A 544 3.27 15.25 -4.88
CA GLY A 544 2.66 16.06 -5.93
C GLY A 544 1.13 16.20 -5.79
N LEU A 545 0.44 15.17 -5.29
CA LEU A 545 -1.00 15.24 -5.01
C LEU A 545 -1.31 16.11 -3.78
N PHE A 546 -0.50 16.09 -2.73
CA PHE A 546 -0.62 17.01 -1.59
C PHE A 546 -0.48 18.48 -2.04
N GLU A 547 0.55 18.77 -2.85
CA GLU A 547 0.78 20.08 -3.45
C GLU A 547 -0.42 20.53 -4.33
N ALA A 548 -0.97 19.63 -5.15
CA ALA A 548 -2.09 19.91 -6.04
C ALA A 548 -3.46 20.06 -5.34
N VAL A 549 -3.61 19.53 -4.13
CA VAL A 549 -4.83 19.70 -3.30
C VAL A 549 -4.89 21.08 -2.63
N ALA A 550 -3.73 21.61 -2.21
CA ALA A 550 -3.60 22.90 -1.52
C ALA A 550 -2.81 23.96 -2.32
N PRO A 551 -3.18 24.28 -3.59
CA PRO A 551 -2.43 25.22 -4.43
C PRO A 551 -2.46 26.66 -3.90
N SER A 552 -3.49 27.02 -3.14
CA SER A 552 -3.63 28.31 -2.43
C SER A 552 -2.79 28.38 -1.15
N ARG A 553 -2.43 27.23 -0.55
CA ARG A 553 -1.87 27.10 0.80
C ARG A 553 -2.68 27.78 1.90
N GLU A 554 -4.00 27.90 1.69
CA GLU A 554 -4.97 28.40 2.66
C GLU A 554 -5.73 27.22 3.30
N PRO A 555 -6.13 27.30 4.59
CA PRO A 555 -6.85 26.22 5.26
C PRO A 555 -8.34 26.18 4.88
N ASP A 556 -8.62 26.01 3.58
CA ASP A 556 -9.96 25.82 3.00
C ASP A 556 -10.27 24.35 2.63
N SER A 557 -9.28 23.49 2.82
CA SER A 557 -9.24 22.10 2.35
C SER A 557 -8.74 21.17 3.46
N ALA A 558 -9.02 19.87 3.34
CA ALA A 558 -8.42 18.84 4.16
C ALA A 558 -8.12 17.58 3.34
N LEU A 559 -7.03 16.91 3.66
CA LEU A 559 -6.74 15.56 3.21
C LEU A 559 -7.46 14.54 4.11
N LEU A 560 -7.93 13.48 3.47
CA LEU A 560 -8.46 12.27 4.09
C LEU A 560 -7.65 11.10 3.52
N LEU A 561 -6.85 10.45 4.36
CA LEU A 561 -6.02 9.29 4.03
C LEU A 561 -6.64 8.03 4.65
N THR A 562 -7.24 7.16 3.83
CA THR A 562 -7.93 5.96 4.33
C THR A 562 -7.05 4.71 4.27
N GLY A 563 -5.85 4.74 4.83
CA GLY A 563 -5.01 3.56 4.95
C GLY A 563 -4.25 3.13 3.68
N ASP A 564 -3.53 2.02 3.81
CA ASP A 564 -2.54 1.49 2.86
C ASP A 564 -1.53 2.59 2.44
N LEU A 565 -0.93 3.14 3.50
CA LEU A 565 0.03 4.23 3.53
C LEU A 565 1.43 3.78 3.10
N ILE A 566 1.76 2.54 3.45
CA ILE A 566 3.04 1.86 3.20
C ILE A 566 2.75 0.50 2.58
N ASP A 567 3.73 -0.16 1.96
CA ASP A 567 3.55 -1.57 1.55
C ASP A 567 3.79 -2.56 2.70
N PHE A 568 4.80 -2.31 3.53
CA PHE A 568 5.23 -3.19 4.62
C PHE A 568 5.87 -2.37 5.75
N ASN A 569 5.75 -2.84 6.98
CA ASN A 569 6.47 -2.26 8.13
C ASN A 569 8.00 -2.43 8.01
N ARG A 570 8.50 -3.48 7.33
CA ARG A 570 9.93 -3.70 7.10
C ARG A 570 10.24 -3.67 5.61
N ASN A 571 11.22 -2.86 5.24
CA ASN A 571 11.62 -2.71 3.84
C ASN A 571 13.13 -2.48 3.73
N ILE A 572 13.66 -2.68 2.53
CA ILE A 572 15.09 -2.56 2.26
C ILE A 572 15.55 -1.10 2.39
N ASP A 573 16.61 -0.85 3.15
CA ASP A 573 17.31 0.44 3.16
C ASP A 573 17.97 0.68 1.78
N PRO A 574 17.54 1.71 1.01
CA PRO A 574 18.10 1.97 -0.31
C PRO A 574 19.56 2.42 -0.29
N ALA A 575 20.13 2.81 0.85
CA ALA A 575 21.57 3.02 1.00
C ALA A 575 22.34 1.68 1.00
N ARG A 576 21.75 0.60 1.53
CA ARG A 576 22.35 -0.73 1.70
C ARG A 576 22.11 -1.69 0.55
N ALA A 577 21.18 -1.38 -0.37
CA ALA A 577 20.90 -2.18 -1.57
C ALA A 577 22.10 -2.35 -2.55
N GLY A 578 23.22 -1.66 -2.32
CA GLY A 578 24.43 -1.77 -3.14
C GLY A 578 24.48 -0.79 -4.33
N ALA A 579 25.58 -0.84 -5.07
CA ALA A 579 25.87 0.06 -6.20
C ALA A 579 25.96 -0.66 -7.56
N THR A 580 26.09 -1.98 -7.54
CA THR A 580 26.12 -2.86 -8.72
C THR A 580 24.86 -3.72 -8.80
N LEU A 581 24.51 -4.15 -10.02
CA LEU A 581 23.34 -5.01 -10.27
C LEU A 581 23.43 -6.33 -9.47
N GLY A 582 24.62 -6.92 -9.39
CA GLY A 582 24.85 -8.15 -8.63
C GLY A 582 24.91 -8.00 -7.11
N GLU A 583 25.00 -6.78 -6.57
CA GLU A 583 24.70 -6.52 -5.15
C GLU A 583 23.19 -6.40 -4.94
N GLN A 584 22.51 -5.59 -5.77
CA GLN A 584 21.07 -5.38 -5.68
C GLN A 584 20.28 -6.70 -5.73
N TRP A 585 20.52 -7.54 -6.75
CA TRP A 585 19.88 -8.86 -6.83
C TRP A 585 20.15 -9.75 -5.61
N ARG A 586 21.37 -9.70 -5.04
CA ARG A 586 21.68 -10.43 -3.80
C ARG A 586 20.93 -9.85 -2.60
N THR A 587 20.77 -8.53 -2.48
CA THR A 587 19.99 -7.91 -1.40
C THR A 587 18.47 -8.14 -1.55
N PHE A 588 17.96 -8.21 -2.78
CA PHE A 588 16.58 -8.59 -3.12
C PHE A 588 16.31 -10.10 -3.02
N ASN A 589 17.26 -10.92 -2.54
CA ASN A 589 16.97 -12.29 -2.11
C ASN A 589 16.20 -12.25 -0.78
N ILE A 590 14.87 -12.13 -0.87
CA ILE A 590 14.00 -12.00 0.31
C ILE A 590 14.11 -13.23 1.22
N LEU A 591 14.16 -14.46 0.69
CA LEU A 591 14.26 -15.64 1.56
C LEU A 591 15.63 -15.79 2.24
N GLY A 592 16.71 -15.30 1.62
CA GLY A 592 18.02 -15.23 2.26
C GLY A 592 18.14 -14.10 3.30
N ASN A 593 17.57 -12.92 3.03
CA ASN A 593 17.86 -11.69 3.76
C ASN A 593 16.72 -11.16 4.64
N ALA A 594 15.51 -11.72 4.60
CA ALA A 594 14.37 -11.26 5.39
C ALA A 594 14.65 -11.16 6.90
N HIS A 595 15.57 -11.99 7.42
CA HIS A 595 15.99 -11.96 8.82
C HIS A 595 17.03 -10.88 9.14
N ASP A 596 17.67 -10.27 8.14
CA ASP A 596 18.54 -9.12 8.32
C ASP A 596 17.66 -7.89 8.60
N ALA A 597 17.43 -7.61 9.88
CA ALA A 597 16.71 -6.42 10.35
C ALA A 597 17.46 -5.10 10.07
N ASP A 598 18.73 -5.19 9.70
CA ASP A 598 19.67 -4.09 9.51
C ASP A 598 19.67 -3.65 8.02
N LEU A 599 19.49 -4.60 7.09
CA LEU A 599 19.16 -4.37 5.67
C LEU A 599 17.66 -4.12 5.45
N TYR A 600 16.80 -4.95 6.04
CA TYR A 600 15.33 -4.82 6.00
C TYR A 600 14.83 -4.16 7.30
N ALA A 601 15.14 -2.88 7.42
CA ALA A 601 14.84 -2.03 8.57
C ALA A 601 13.33 -1.78 8.73
N ARG A 602 12.88 -1.63 9.98
CA ARG A 602 11.49 -1.30 10.30
C ARG A 602 11.23 0.21 10.23
N TRP A 603 10.01 0.59 9.87
CA TRP A 603 9.44 1.93 9.95
C TRP A 603 10.07 3.02 9.07
N GLN A 604 10.96 2.67 8.14
CA GLN A 604 11.55 3.67 7.24
C GLN A 604 10.49 4.24 6.28
N ASP A 605 9.54 3.42 5.82
CA ASP A 605 8.39 3.85 4.99
C ASP A 605 7.41 4.72 5.80
N ASP A 606 7.05 4.31 7.02
CA ASP A 606 6.23 5.12 7.94
C ASP A 606 6.84 6.52 8.18
N MET A 607 8.18 6.58 8.32
CA MET A 607 8.87 7.86 8.53
C MET A 607 8.84 8.77 7.30
N GLN A 608 8.74 8.24 6.08
CA GLN A 608 8.45 9.07 4.89
C GLN A 608 7.03 9.64 4.97
N VAL A 609 6.02 8.82 5.27
CA VAL A 609 4.62 9.26 5.43
C VAL A 609 4.50 10.31 6.54
N TYR A 610 5.11 10.08 7.71
CA TYR A 610 5.18 11.02 8.82
C TYR A 610 5.80 12.35 8.39
N SER A 611 6.93 12.32 7.69
CA SER A 611 7.60 13.53 7.21
C SER A 611 6.75 14.32 6.21
N LEU A 612 6.02 13.63 5.32
CA LEU A 612 5.12 14.26 4.36
C LEU A 612 3.87 14.87 5.02
N VAL A 613 3.29 14.20 6.02
CA VAL A 613 2.18 14.75 6.82
C VAL A 613 2.66 15.97 7.64
N ARG A 614 3.88 15.92 8.20
CA ARG A 614 4.53 17.08 8.85
C ARG A 614 4.73 18.25 7.86
N HIS A 615 5.15 17.97 6.62
CA HIS A 615 5.24 18.97 5.56
C HIS A 615 3.86 19.57 5.20
N ALA A 616 2.80 18.76 5.13
CA ALA A 616 1.44 19.24 4.85
C ALA A 616 0.99 20.32 5.87
N TYR A 617 1.25 20.08 7.15
CA TYR A 617 0.99 21.06 8.21
C TYR A 617 1.88 22.30 8.13
N ALA A 618 3.21 22.12 8.03
CA ALA A 618 4.18 23.22 8.15
C ALA A 618 4.41 24.04 6.86
N ARG A 619 4.03 23.53 5.68
CA ARG A 619 4.30 24.19 4.37
C ARG A 619 3.05 24.40 3.51
N LEU A 620 2.02 23.57 3.63
CA LEU A 620 0.81 23.63 2.80
C LEU A 620 -0.44 24.14 3.56
N ARG A 621 -0.34 24.30 4.89
CA ARG A 621 -1.47 24.58 5.81
C ARG A 621 -2.65 23.61 5.63
N LEU A 622 -2.35 22.34 5.37
CA LEU A 622 -3.31 21.33 4.95
C LEU A 622 -3.60 20.33 6.10
N PRO A 623 -4.78 20.39 6.76
CA PRO A 623 -5.25 19.36 7.68
C PRO A 623 -5.20 17.95 7.08
N VAL A 624 -4.81 16.94 7.86
CA VAL A 624 -4.76 15.53 7.43
C VAL A 624 -5.51 14.63 8.41
N PHE A 625 -6.60 14.02 7.96
CA PHE A 625 -7.37 13.01 8.69
C PHE A 625 -6.98 11.60 8.22
N MET A 626 -6.76 10.66 9.13
CA MET A 626 -6.15 9.36 8.83
C MET A 626 -6.87 8.19 9.50
N THR A 627 -7.12 7.11 8.74
CA THR A 627 -7.51 5.79 9.25
C THR A 627 -6.55 4.71 8.75
N THR A 628 -6.66 3.47 9.25
CA THR A 628 -5.80 2.35 8.83
C THR A 628 -6.42 1.49 7.72
N GLY A 629 -5.55 0.93 6.88
CA GLY A 629 -5.82 -0.18 5.96
C GLY A 629 -5.31 -1.51 6.51
N ASN A 630 -4.91 -2.42 5.63
CA ASN A 630 -4.30 -3.71 6.00
C ASN A 630 -2.77 -3.72 5.87
N HIS A 631 -2.17 -2.91 4.99
CA HIS A 631 -0.70 -2.93 4.83
C HIS A 631 0.06 -2.35 6.03
N GLU A 632 -0.53 -1.43 6.81
CA GLU A 632 0.05 -1.04 8.13
C GLU A 632 0.14 -2.22 9.13
N ALA A 633 -0.57 -3.34 8.89
CA ALA A 633 -0.44 -4.56 9.67
C ALA A 633 0.59 -5.57 9.11
N TYR A 634 1.12 -5.35 7.91
CA TYR A 634 2.06 -6.27 7.25
C TYR A 634 3.50 -6.07 7.73
N GLU A 635 4.14 -7.13 8.22
CA GLU A 635 5.53 -7.04 8.69
C GLU A 635 6.54 -7.23 7.55
N MET A 636 6.35 -8.24 6.72
CA MET A 636 7.39 -8.81 5.86
C MET A 636 7.16 -8.50 4.38
N PRO A 637 8.21 -8.15 3.63
CA PRO A 637 8.08 -7.93 2.19
C PRO A 637 7.93 -9.22 1.39
N TYR A 638 7.21 -9.13 0.28
CA TYR A 638 7.26 -10.08 -0.83
C TYR A 638 7.96 -9.47 -2.07
N GLY A 639 8.33 -10.32 -3.03
CA GLY A 639 8.73 -9.90 -4.38
C GLY A 639 7.52 -9.55 -5.23
N ILE A 640 7.68 -8.64 -6.21
CA ILE A 640 6.58 -7.97 -6.94
C ILE A 640 5.80 -8.82 -7.95
N SER A 641 5.91 -10.14 -7.86
CA SER A 641 5.04 -11.09 -8.57
C SER A 641 5.07 -12.44 -7.83
N PRO A 642 4.43 -12.57 -6.66
CA PRO A 642 4.43 -13.81 -5.88
C PRO A 642 3.81 -14.95 -6.71
N ARG A 643 4.57 -16.02 -6.93
CA ARG A 643 4.13 -17.12 -7.81
C ARG A 643 3.24 -18.11 -7.06
N VAL A 644 2.04 -18.38 -7.61
CA VAL A 644 1.18 -19.48 -7.15
C VAL A 644 1.70 -20.78 -7.76
N GLY A 645 2.78 -21.29 -7.17
CA GLY A 645 3.33 -22.62 -7.44
C GLY A 645 3.12 -23.57 -6.27
N GLY A 646 3.47 -24.84 -6.46
CA GLY A 646 3.44 -25.85 -5.39
C GLY A 646 4.26 -25.47 -4.16
N TRP A 647 5.29 -24.63 -4.31
CA TRP A 647 6.05 -24.06 -3.18
C TRP A 647 5.22 -23.05 -2.38
N GLY A 648 4.63 -22.04 -3.05
CA GLY A 648 3.86 -20.98 -2.40
C GLY A 648 2.58 -21.49 -1.72
N MET A 649 1.86 -22.42 -2.36
CA MET A 649 0.69 -23.05 -1.73
C MET A 649 1.06 -23.93 -0.53
N ALA A 650 2.19 -24.64 -0.58
CA ALA A 650 2.68 -25.43 0.55
C ALA A 650 3.07 -24.54 1.73
N LEU A 651 3.68 -23.37 1.48
CA LEU A 651 3.98 -22.38 2.52
C LEU A 651 2.71 -21.98 3.26
N GLY A 652 1.69 -21.48 2.55
CA GLY A 652 0.45 -21.03 3.19
C GLY A 652 -0.36 -22.13 3.87
N ALA A 653 -0.31 -23.37 3.37
CA ALA A 653 -0.92 -24.52 4.04
C ALA A 653 -0.23 -24.83 5.38
N MET A 654 1.11 -24.84 5.41
CA MET A 654 1.89 -25.07 6.65
C MET A 654 1.73 -23.92 7.64
N GLU A 655 1.79 -22.67 7.17
CA GLU A 655 1.63 -21.48 8.03
C GLU A 655 0.23 -21.44 8.67
N ASN A 656 -0.84 -21.73 7.92
CA ASN A 656 -2.20 -21.75 8.46
C ASN A 656 -2.43 -22.89 9.48
N ALA A 657 -1.86 -24.07 9.22
CA ALA A 657 -1.85 -25.17 10.19
C ALA A 657 -1.11 -24.76 11.49
N GLY A 658 -0.02 -23.99 11.39
CA GLY A 658 0.66 -23.38 12.53
C GLY A 658 -0.17 -22.33 13.27
N ARG A 659 -0.96 -21.51 12.57
CA ARG A 659 -1.81 -20.45 13.17
C ARG A 659 -2.83 -21.01 14.17
N HIS A 660 -3.25 -22.26 14.01
CA HIS A 660 -4.17 -22.95 14.92
C HIS A 660 -3.50 -23.42 16.24
N ALA A 661 -2.17 -23.25 16.40
CA ALA A 661 -1.43 -23.61 17.60
C ALA A 661 -1.16 -22.42 18.57
N GLY A 662 -1.41 -21.17 18.16
CA GLY A 662 -1.36 -19.99 19.03
C GLY A 662 -0.59 -18.78 18.47
N PRO A 663 -0.74 -17.58 19.07
CA PRO A 663 -0.24 -16.33 18.50
C PRO A 663 1.17 -15.94 19.02
N SER A 664 2.21 -16.31 18.29
CA SER A 664 3.43 -15.49 18.06
C SER A 664 4.50 -16.24 17.25
N VAL A 665 5.13 -15.53 16.30
CA VAL A 665 6.41 -15.87 15.65
C VAL A 665 6.59 -17.35 15.29
N THR A 666 5.91 -17.80 14.22
CA THR A 666 6.07 -19.14 13.63
C THR A 666 7.48 -19.45 13.10
N GLU A 667 8.39 -18.46 13.05
CA GLU A 667 9.77 -18.63 12.59
C GLU A 667 10.64 -19.56 13.46
N ARG A 668 10.30 -19.78 14.73
CA ARG A 668 11.22 -20.41 15.70
C ARG A 668 10.82 -21.79 16.24
N THR A 669 9.64 -22.30 15.91
CA THR A 669 9.12 -23.53 16.55
C THR A 669 8.69 -24.65 15.59
N ASP A 670 8.55 -24.40 14.28
CA ASP A 670 8.27 -25.47 13.30
C ASP A 670 9.46 -25.77 12.35
N PRO A 671 10.13 -26.92 12.52
CA PRO A 671 11.15 -27.40 11.59
C PRO A 671 10.64 -27.68 10.16
N ALA A 672 9.34 -27.85 9.92
CA ALA A 672 8.81 -28.03 8.58
C ALA A 672 8.80 -26.70 7.80
N LEU A 673 8.27 -25.61 8.37
CA LEU A 673 8.39 -24.27 7.80
C LEU A 673 9.85 -23.85 7.56
N ALA A 674 10.75 -24.08 8.52
CA ALA A 674 12.17 -23.76 8.36
C ALA A 674 12.83 -24.54 7.20
N ARG A 675 12.58 -25.85 7.09
CA ARG A 675 13.04 -26.67 5.94
C ARG A 675 12.40 -26.26 4.62
N HIS A 676 11.20 -25.69 4.63
CA HIS A 676 10.52 -25.22 3.42
C HIS A 676 11.13 -23.91 2.90
N ARG A 677 11.29 -22.92 3.79
CA ARG A 677 11.95 -21.64 3.46
C ARG A 677 13.40 -21.84 3.01
N GLY A 678 14.10 -22.84 3.54
CA GLY A 678 15.45 -23.22 3.09
C GLY A 678 15.58 -23.81 1.67
N ARG A 679 14.48 -24.09 0.96
CA ARG A 679 14.49 -24.58 -0.43
C ARG A 679 14.47 -23.42 -1.43
N LEU A 680 15.53 -22.60 -1.39
CA LEU A 680 15.63 -21.32 -2.11
C LEU A 680 15.47 -21.47 -3.63
N GLU A 681 16.04 -22.51 -4.25
CA GLU A 681 15.89 -22.75 -5.69
C GLU A 681 14.45 -23.12 -6.08
N GLU A 682 13.73 -23.85 -5.23
CA GLU A 682 12.33 -24.20 -5.49
C GLU A 682 11.41 -22.98 -5.39
N ALA A 683 11.72 -22.03 -4.50
CA ALA A 683 11.02 -20.76 -4.39
C ALA A 683 11.29 -19.82 -5.58
N SER A 684 12.49 -19.89 -6.17
CA SER A 684 12.88 -19.11 -7.35
C SER A 684 12.46 -19.71 -8.70
N ARG A 685 11.92 -20.93 -8.73
CA ARG A 685 11.50 -21.58 -9.99
C ARG A 685 10.33 -20.85 -10.67
N PHE A 686 10.32 -20.93 -12.00
CA PHE A 686 9.18 -20.49 -12.79
C PHE A 686 7.91 -21.25 -12.39
N SER A 687 6.78 -20.55 -12.39
CA SER A 687 5.44 -21.14 -12.29
C SER A 687 4.48 -20.37 -13.20
N PRO A 688 3.65 -21.04 -14.02
CA PRO A 688 2.75 -20.38 -14.97
C PRO A 688 1.58 -19.66 -14.29
N THR A 689 1.35 -19.90 -13.00
CA THR A 689 0.30 -19.30 -12.18
C THR A 689 0.87 -18.31 -11.18
N ARG A 690 0.15 -17.21 -10.97
CA ARG A 690 0.57 -16.04 -10.18
C ARG A 690 -0.45 -15.72 -9.10
N ALA A 691 -0.01 -14.95 -8.11
CA ALA A 691 -0.84 -14.05 -7.33
C ALA A 691 -0.31 -12.63 -7.52
N ASN A 692 -1.15 -11.64 -7.25
CA ASN A 692 -0.82 -10.21 -7.22
C ASN A 692 -0.05 -9.76 -8.48
N GLU A 693 -0.49 -10.21 -9.66
CA GLU A 693 0.14 -9.89 -10.94
C GLU A 693 0.29 -8.38 -11.16
N GLY A 694 -0.63 -7.55 -10.68
CA GLY A 694 -0.67 -6.10 -10.90
C GLY A 694 0.52 -5.31 -10.37
N ILE A 695 1.28 -5.82 -9.40
CA ILE A 695 2.24 -5.00 -8.62
C ILE A 695 3.39 -4.40 -9.46
N ALA A 696 3.80 -5.03 -10.56
CA ALA A 696 4.72 -4.41 -11.49
C ALA A 696 4.06 -3.28 -12.33
N ALA A 697 2.80 -3.43 -12.76
CA ALA A 697 2.04 -2.36 -13.41
C ALA A 697 1.74 -1.19 -12.47
N ASP A 698 1.45 -1.46 -11.18
CA ASP A 698 1.31 -0.46 -10.12
C ASP A 698 2.60 0.40 -10.00
N HIS A 699 3.77 -0.20 -10.27
CA HIS A 699 5.07 0.48 -10.37
C HIS A 699 5.41 1.01 -11.79
N ASN A 700 4.48 0.96 -12.74
CA ASN A 700 4.66 1.31 -14.17
C ASN A 700 5.76 0.51 -14.90
N LEU A 701 5.97 -0.76 -14.55
CA LEU A 701 6.94 -1.67 -15.19
C LEU A 701 6.28 -2.79 -16.01
N THR A 702 6.93 -3.19 -17.11
CA THR A 702 6.62 -4.45 -17.79
C THR A 702 7.10 -5.63 -16.93
N ILE A 703 6.64 -6.87 -17.20
CA ILE A 703 7.13 -8.00 -16.40
C ILE A 703 8.58 -8.33 -16.71
N TYR A 704 9.02 -8.12 -17.96
CA TYR A 704 10.42 -8.26 -18.35
C TYR A 704 11.33 -7.29 -17.56
N GLU A 705 10.96 -6.02 -17.50
CA GLU A 705 11.63 -4.99 -16.67
C GLU A 705 11.64 -5.36 -15.19
N ALA A 706 10.47 -5.71 -14.64
CA ALA A 706 10.30 -6.07 -13.25
C ALA A 706 11.20 -7.25 -12.82
N ALA A 707 11.22 -8.32 -13.62
CA ALA A 707 12.13 -9.43 -13.40
C ALA A 707 13.59 -8.98 -13.49
N LEU A 708 13.98 -8.26 -14.57
CA LEU A 708 15.36 -7.83 -14.81
C LEU A 708 15.94 -6.93 -13.70
N ALA A 709 15.13 -6.06 -13.09
CA ALA A 709 15.55 -5.24 -11.95
C ALA A 709 15.79 -6.06 -10.66
N TYR A 710 14.96 -7.07 -10.40
CA TYR A 710 14.99 -7.88 -9.18
C TYR A 710 15.91 -9.11 -9.24
N GLY A 711 16.16 -9.65 -10.44
CA GLY A 711 17.00 -10.83 -10.65
C GLY A 711 16.26 -12.17 -10.43
N PRO A 712 16.99 -13.28 -10.26
CA PRO A 712 16.43 -14.63 -10.17
C PRO A 712 15.62 -14.91 -8.88
N THR A 713 15.44 -13.93 -7.99
CA THR A 713 14.63 -14.02 -6.76
C THR A 713 13.30 -13.27 -6.84
N TYR A 714 12.96 -12.63 -7.98
CA TYR A 714 11.85 -11.66 -8.09
C TYR A 714 10.46 -12.17 -7.65
N GLY A 715 10.20 -13.48 -7.76
CA GLY A 715 8.92 -14.10 -7.41
C GLY A 715 8.86 -14.74 -6.02
N GLN A 716 9.92 -14.61 -5.20
CA GLN A 716 9.95 -15.16 -3.85
C GLN A 716 9.01 -14.40 -2.90
N THR A 717 8.44 -15.10 -1.93
CA THR A 717 7.77 -14.50 -0.76
C THR A 717 8.25 -15.18 0.52
N TYR A 718 8.35 -14.41 1.60
CA TYR A 718 8.75 -14.94 2.91
C TYR A 718 7.60 -15.64 3.65
N THR A 719 6.38 -15.10 3.55
CA THR A 719 5.18 -15.58 4.23
C THR A 719 3.92 -15.30 3.42
N SER A 720 2.85 -16.04 3.71
CA SER A 720 1.47 -15.78 3.29
C SER A 720 0.60 -15.21 4.43
N LEU A 721 1.04 -15.31 5.68
CA LEU A 721 0.32 -14.85 6.88
C LEU A 721 0.84 -13.48 7.37
N ASN A 722 0.91 -12.50 6.47
CA ASN A 722 1.66 -11.27 6.72
C ASN A 722 1.04 -10.34 7.77
N TYR A 723 -0.28 -10.43 7.98
CA TYR A 723 -1.03 -9.59 8.91
C TYR A 723 -0.79 -9.94 10.38
N ASP A 724 -0.33 -8.95 11.15
CA ASP A 724 -0.46 -8.91 12.60
C ASP A 724 -0.90 -7.51 13.05
N ALA A 725 -2.03 -7.41 13.76
CA ALA A 725 -2.51 -6.15 14.33
C ALA A 725 -1.57 -5.56 15.39
N ALA A 726 -0.54 -6.29 15.83
CA ALA A 726 0.61 -5.75 16.56
C ALA A 726 1.38 -4.67 15.77
N ASN A 727 1.37 -4.74 14.43
CA ASN A 727 2.19 -3.89 13.58
C ASN A 727 1.65 -2.47 13.36
N PHE A 728 0.34 -2.23 13.60
CA PHE A 728 -0.23 -0.89 13.76
C PHE A 728 0.37 -0.06 14.92
N ASP A 729 1.41 -0.56 15.60
CA ASP A 729 2.00 0.05 16.80
C ASP A 729 2.54 1.47 16.55
N LEU A 730 3.23 1.73 15.44
CA LEU A 730 3.70 3.07 15.10
C LEU A 730 2.55 3.99 14.61
N PHE A 731 1.58 3.45 13.86
CA PHE A 731 0.40 4.23 13.44
C PHE A 731 -0.39 4.75 14.65
N GLY A 732 -0.67 3.87 15.62
CA GLY A 732 -1.35 4.23 16.86
C GLY A 732 -0.51 5.10 17.81
N ALA A 733 0.81 5.12 17.64
CA ALA A 733 1.73 5.97 18.40
C ALA A 733 1.85 7.39 17.82
N LEU A 734 1.83 7.54 16.49
CA LEU A 734 2.17 8.79 15.81
C LEU A 734 1.01 9.47 15.11
N PHE A 735 0.25 8.73 14.30
CA PHE A 735 -0.77 9.30 13.43
C PHE A 735 -2.06 9.49 14.19
N ASN A 736 -2.78 8.41 14.48
CA ASN A 736 -4.12 8.49 15.06
C ASN A 736 -4.33 7.37 16.10
N PRO A 737 -4.27 7.69 17.42
CA PRO A 737 -4.51 6.71 18.48
C PRO A 737 -5.99 6.32 18.62
N LEU A 738 -6.91 7.04 17.97
CA LEU A 738 -8.36 6.88 18.11
C LEU A 738 -8.88 5.77 17.18
N GLY A 739 -8.33 5.67 15.98
CA GLY A 739 -8.73 4.71 14.95
C GLY A 739 -10.03 5.12 14.24
N ASP A 740 -11.16 4.99 14.95
CA ASP A 740 -12.48 5.44 14.48
C ASP A 740 -12.80 6.84 15.04
N PHE A 741 -13.45 7.72 14.27
CA PHE A 741 -13.80 9.08 14.71
C PHE A 741 -15.03 9.68 14.01
N VAL A 742 -15.64 10.68 14.65
CA VAL A 742 -16.70 11.57 14.16
C VAL A 742 -16.33 13.00 14.54
N VAL A 743 -16.01 13.83 13.54
CA VAL A 743 -15.68 15.26 13.70
C VAL A 743 -16.62 16.13 12.85
N GLY A 744 -16.73 17.43 13.18
CA GLY A 744 -17.64 18.34 12.48
C GLY A 744 -17.09 19.75 12.29
N PHE A 745 -17.39 20.36 11.14
CA PHE A 745 -16.87 21.65 10.69
C PHE A 745 -17.99 22.68 10.46
N GLY A 746 -17.69 23.96 10.65
CA GLY A 746 -18.59 25.08 10.33
C GLY A 746 -19.59 25.47 11.42
N GLY A 747 -19.55 24.82 12.59
CA GLY A 747 -20.48 25.07 13.69
C GLY A 747 -19.86 25.89 14.85
N PRO A 748 -20.52 26.94 15.36
CA PRO A 748 -19.98 27.72 16.48
C PRO A 748 -19.86 26.92 17.78
N GLN A 749 -20.66 25.86 17.94
CA GLN A 749 -20.64 24.93 19.08
C GLN A 749 -20.06 23.55 18.72
N GLY A 750 -19.25 23.46 17.65
CA GLY A 750 -18.70 22.19 17.16
C GLY A 750 -19.76 21.30 16.48
N ALA A 751 -19.57 19.98 16.55
CA ALA A 751 -20.25 18.99 15.70
C ALA A 751 -21.79 19.01 15.77
N ARG A 752 -22.40 19.32 16.91
CA ARG A 752 -23.86 19.56 17.07
C ARG A 752 -24.43 20.65 16.15
N THR A 753 -23.58 21.57 15.70
CA THR A 753 -23.95 22.76 14.90
C THR A 753 -23.19 22.83 13.57
N ALA A 754 -22.50 21.75 13.19
CA ALA A 754 -21.69 21.70 11.99
C ALA A 754 -22.53 21.78 10.70
N GLY A 755 -21.96 22.34 9.63
CA GLY A 755 -22.50 22.20 8.27
C GLY A 755 -22.00 20.93 7.57
N GLN A 756 -20.94 20.31 8.11
CA GLN A 756 -20.25 19.16 7.52
C GLN A 756 -19.74 18.24 8.63
N LEU A 757 -20.06 16.95 8.56
CA LEU A 757 -19.60 15.90 9.46
C LEU A 757 -18.71 14.92 8.69
N LEU A 758 -17.59 14.53 9.29
CA LEU A 758 -16.67 13.53 8.75
C LEU A 758 -16.54 12.38 9.74
N VAL A 759 -16.81 11.17 9.27
CA VAL A 759 -16.66 9.91 10.01
C VAL A 759 -15.52 9.09 9.42
N GLY A 760 -14.48 8.82 10.18
CA GLY A 760 -13.42 7.89 9.81
C GLY A 760 -13.63 6.52 10.47
N LEU A 761 -13.50 5.46 9.68
CA LEU A 761 -13.59 4.07 10.10
C LEU A 761 -12.26 3.35 9.78
N ALA A 762 -11.66 2.72 10.78
CA ALA A 762 -10.45 1.91 10.64
C ALA A 762 -10.75 0.49 10.12
N TRP A 763 -9.74 -0.17 9.57
CA TRP A 763 -9.82 -1.59 9.13
C TRP A 763 -10.21 -2.56 10.26
N GLY A 764 -9.73 -2.30 11.48
CA GLY A 764 -9.89 -3.16 12.65
C GLY A 764 -8.71 -4.10 12.88
N GLU A 765 -8.91 -5.19 13.62
CA GLU A 765 -7.80 -6.00 14.17
C GLU A 765 -7.52 -7.32 13.41
N HIS A 766 -8.28 -7.63 12.36
CA HIS A 766 -8.17 -8.89 11.63
C HIS A 766 -8.46 -8.70 10.12
N GLU A 767 -7.66 -9.35 9.27
CA GLU A 767 -8.02 -9.62 7.87
C GLU A 767 -8.54 -11.06 7.67
N ASN A 768 -9.24 -11.29 6.55
CA ASN A 768 -9.57 -12.60 6.02
C ASN A 768 -9.15 -12.68 4.54
N PHE A 769 -8.08 -13.42 4.25
CA PHE A 769 -7.40 -13.45 2.94
C PHE A 769 -7.43 -14.85 2.26
N GLN A 770 -8.16 -15.83 2.81
CA GLN A 770 -8.23 -17.19 2.26
C GLN A 770 -9.63 -17.56 1.74
N ASN A 771 -9.67 -18.25 0.61
CA ASN A 771 -10.86 -18.96 0.14
C ASN A 771 -10.57 -20.47 0.11
N LEU A 772 -10.86 -21.14 1.23
CA LEU A 772 -10.69 -22.58 1.37
C LEU A 772 -11.61 -23.41 0.44
N ALA A 773 -12.64 -22.81 -0.16
CA ALA A 773 -13.47 -23.46 -1.17
C ALA A 773 -12.86 -23.35 -2.59
N GLY A 774 -12.10 -22.28 -2.88
CA GLY A 774 -11.35 -22.15 -4.13
C GLY A 774 -10.19 -23.15 -4.28
N GLY A 775 -9.76 -23.76 -3.17
CA GLY A 775 -8.75 -24.83 -3.15
C GLY A 775 -9.18 -26.15 -3.81
N THR A 776 -10.48 -26.39 -4.03
CA THR A 776 -10.99 -27.56 -4.78
C THR A 776 -11.33 -27.24 -6.24
N GLY A 777 -11.06 -26.00 -6.68
CA GLY A 777 -11.26 -25.52 -8.05
C GLY A 777 -11.79 -24.09 -8.08
N SER A 778 -11.68 -23.42 -9.23
CA SER A 778 -12.22 -22.06 -9.45
C SER A 778 -13.76 -22.08 -9.55
N VAL A 779 -14.44 -22.32 -8.43
CA VAL A 779 -15.91 -22.36 -8.37
C VAL A 779 -16.45 -21.02 -7.91
N GLY A 780 -17.11 -20.29 -8.81
CA GLY A 780 -17.77 -19.01 -8.53
C GLY A 780 -17.25 -17.86 -9.40
N VAL A 781 -17.61 -16.63 -8.99
CA VAL A 781 -17.09 -15.38 -9.58
C VAL A 781 -15.77 -14.94 -8.95
N ASP A 782 -15.43 -15.49 -7.79
CA ASP A 782 -14.10 -15.35 -7.20
C ASP A 782 -13.09 -16.16 -8.01
N ARG A 783 -12.32 -15.44 -8.84
CA ARG A 783 -11.30 -15.99 -9.73
C ARG A 783 -9.92 -16.12 -9.07
N GLN A 784 -9.76 -15.66 -7.84
CA GLN A 784 -8.45 -15.50 -7.18
C GLN A 784 -7.90 -16.83 -6.62
N GLY A 785 -8.76 -17.84 -6.50
CA GLY A 785 -8.39 -19.23 -6.20
C GLY A 785 -8.43 -19.54 -4.71
N ALA A 786 -7.40 -20.19 -4.18
CA ALA A 786 -7.34 -20.53 -2.75
C ALA A 786 -7.00 -19.32 -1.84
N MET A 787 -6.49 -18.24 -2.45
CA MET A 787 -6.13 -16.97 -1.82
C MET A 787 -7.07 -15.89 -2.38
N ILE A 788 -7.43 -14.89 -1.59
CA ILE A 788 -8.28 -13.77 -1.99
C ILE A 788 -7.69 -12.43 -1.56
N LEU A 789 -8.19 -11.34 -2.13
CA LEU A 789 -7.99 -10.00 -1.61
C LEU A 789 -8.31 -9.97 -0.10
N PRO A 790 -7.44 -9.36 0.74
CA PRO A 790 -7.66 -9.23 2.17
C PRO A 790 -9.00 -8.58 2.47
N ARG A 791 -9.83 -9.16 3.35
CA ARG A 791 -11.11 -8.56 3.75
C ARG A 791 -11.09 -8.09 5.20
N ALA A 792 -11.73 -6.96 5.47
CA ALA A 792 -11.86 -6.38 6.79
C ALA A 792 -12.89 -7.16 7.63
N ALA A 793 -12.42 -8.19 8.34
CA ALA A 793 -13.27 -9.06 9.18
C ALA A 793 -13.94 -8.30 10.36
N SER A 794 -13.58 -7.04 10.57
CA SER A 794 -14.13 -6.11 11.56
C SER A 794 -15.00 -4.99 10.97
N SER A 795 -15.28 -4.99 9.65
CA SER A 795 -16.04 -3.91 9.00
C SER A 795 -17.41 -3.67 9.65
N PHE A 796 -17.73 -2.40 9.90
CA PHE A 796 -18.93 -1.97 10.63
C PHE A 796 -19.09 -2.69 11.99
N SER A 797 -18.00 -2.69 12.76
CA SER A 797 -17.91 -3.20 14.13
C SER A 797 -19.01 -2.62 15.05
N PRO A 798 -19.32 -3.24 16.21
CA PRO A 798 -20.29 -2.66 17.16
C PRO A 798 -19.98 -1.20 17.52
N GLY A 799 -18.69 -0.85 17.62
CA GLY A 799 -18.24 0.51 17.87
C GLY A 799 -18.53 1.44 16.69
N GLN A 800 -18.13 1.04 15.50
CA GLN A 800 -18.37 1.80 14.25
C GLN A 800 -19.87 2.03 14.00
N GLN A 801 -20.74 1.05 14.28
CA GLN A 801 -22.19 1.24 14.17
C GLN A 801 -22.77 2.26 15.16
N ALA A 802 -22.17 2.40 16.35
CA ALA A 802 -22.61 3.38 17.34
C ALA A 802 -22.10 4.79 16.99
N LEU A 803 -20.86 4.92 16.50
CA LEU A 803 -20.34 6.17 15.92
C LEU A 803 -21.17 6.64 14.71
N LEU A 804 -21.52 5.73 13.79
CA LEU A 804 -22.35 6.06 12.63
C LEU A 804 -23.79 6.48 13.03
N ARG A 805 -24.40 5.82 14.02
CA ARG A 805 -25.71 6.23 14.56
C ARG A 805 -25.66 7.58 15.28
N HIS A 806 -24.58 7.86 16.00
CA HIS A 806 -24.32 9.16 16.62
C HIS A 806 -24.16 10.26 15.56
N ALA A 807 -23.39 10.00 14.49
CA ALA A 807 -23.26 10.93 13.35
C ALA A 807 -24.60 11.16 12.61
N GLN A 808 -25.44 10.13 12.48
CA GLN A 808 -26.79 10.23 11.93
C GLN A 808 -27.70 11.12 12.80
N GLN A 809 -27.60 11.04 14.13
CA GLN A 809 -28.31 11.91 15.07
C GLN A 809 -27.81 13.37 14.99
N LEU A 810 -26.50 13.59 14.87
CA LEU A 810 -25.94 14.92 14.64
C LEU A 810 -26.45 15.53 13.33
N LYS A 811 -26.48 14.76 12.23
CA LYS A 811 -27.07 15.20 10.95
C LYS A 811 -28.56 15.54 11.10
N ALA A 812 -29.34 14.74 11.84
CA ALA A 812 -30.75 15.04 12.09
C ALA A 812 -30.96 16.38 12.81
N ALA A 813 -30.07 16.73 13.75
CA ALA A 813 -30.16 17.96 14.55
C ALA A 813 -29.61 19.21 13.86
N SER A 814 -28.68 19.06 12.92
CA SER A 814 -27.92 20.17 12.30
C SER A 814 -28.23 20.42 10.81
N GLY A 815 -28.75 19.41 10.10
CA GLY A 815 -28.84 19.43 8.63
C GLY A 815 -27.49 19.25 7.92
N ALA A 816 -26.41 18.93 8.65
CA ALA A 816 -25.05 18.78 8.10
C ALA A 816 -24.97 17.77 6.94
N SER A 817 -24.05 18.00 5.99
CA SER A 817 -23.66 16.90 5.09
C SER A 817 -22.82 15.87 5.85
N LEU A 818 -23.15 14.59 5.72
CA LEU A 818 -22.49 13.46 6.39
C LEU A 818 -21.62 12.70 5.40
N LEU A 819 -20.30 12.79 5.64
CA LEU A 819 -19.25 12.10 4.91
C LEU A 819 -18.77 10.92 5.76
N VAL A 820 -18.71 9.73 5.19
CA VAL A 820 -18.14 8.53 5.82
C VAL A 820 -16.91 8.09 5.03
N ALA A 821 -15.89 7.56 5.71
CA ALA A 821 -14.63 7.14 5.12
C ALA A 821 -14.16 5.81 5.73
N SER A 822 -13.76 4.85 4.90
CA SER A 822 -13.14 3.58 5.32
C SER A 822 -12.04 3.18 4.33
N HIS A 823 -11.06 2.38 4.77
CA HIS A 823 -10.20 1.71 3.78
C HIS A 823 -11.01 0.65 3.03
N PHE A 824 -11.79 -0.17 3.74
CA PHE A 824 -12.56 -1.25 3.13
C PHE A 824 -13.61 -0.77 2.13
N THR A 825 -13.71 -1.47 1.00
CA THR A 825 -14.62 -1.14 -0.12
C THR A 825 -15.95 -1.88 -0.04
N ILE A 826 -17.02 -1.22 -0.50
CA ILE A 826 -18.35 -1.82 -0.71
C ILE A 826 -18.57 -2.17 -2.18
N PHE A 827 -18.35 -1.22 -3.08
CA PHE A 827 -18.41 -1.43 -4.52
C PHE A 827 -16.98 -1.60 -5.04
N SER A 828 -16.70 -2.72 -5.66
CA SER A 828 -15.46 -2.95 -6.41
C SER A 828 -15.81 -3.99 -7.46
N TYR A 829 -15.78 -3.58 -8.73
CA TYR A 829 -16.11 -4.48 -9.84
C TYR A 829 -14.87 -5.32 -10.18
N ASP A 830 -15.07 -6.62 -10.44
CA ASP A 830 -14.02 -7.51 -10.97
C ASP A 830 -13.33 -6.84 -12.18
N GLN A 831 -12.03 -7.06 -12.34
CA GLN A 831 -11.24 -6.40 -13.38
C GLN A 831 -11.81 -6.66 -14.78
N GLY A 832 -12.36 -7.86 -15.01
CA GLY A 832 -13.01 -8.24 -16.26
C GLY A 832 -14.44 -7.67 -16.46
N VAL A 833 -15.02 -6.98 -15.49
CA VAL A 833 -16.40 -6.43 -15.56
C VAL A 833 -16.38 -4.92 -15.80
N PRO A 834 -16.95 -4.42 -16.91
CA PRO A 834 -16.99 -2.99 -17.23
C PRO A 834 -18.01 -2.21 -16.38
N PHE A 835 -17.88 -0.87 -16.32
CA PHE A 835 -18.93 -0.01 -15.75
C PHE A 835 -20.22 -0.02 -16.57
N SER A 836 -20.15 -0.31 -17.87
CA SER A 836 -21.31 -0.51 -18.75
C SER A 836 -22.14 -1.79 -18.48
N ALA A 837 -21.68 -2.66 -17.58
CA ALA A 837 -22.29 -3.97 -17.34
C ALA A 837 -23.77 -3.89 -16.91
N ALA A 838 -24.63 -4.58 -17.67
CA ALA A 838 -26.06 -4.66 -17.41
C ALA A 838 -26.39 -5.40 -16.10
N ASP A 839 -27.53 -5.04 -15.50
CA ASP A 839 -28.07 -5.61 -14.25
C ASP A 839 -27.08 -5.65 -13.06
N ALA A 840 -26.11 -4.73 -13.00
CA ALA A 840 -25.13 -4.65 -11.93
C ALA A 840 -25.77 -4.49 -10.53
N GLY A 841 -25.35 -5.31 -9.56
CA GLY A 841 -25.87 -5.27 -8.19
C GLY A 841 -25.86 -6.60 -7.45
N PHE A 842 -25.99 -6.55 -6.13
CA PHE A 842 -25.87 -7.68 -5.20
C PHE A 842 -26.92 -7.58 -4.07
N THR A 843 -27.08 -8.62 -3.25
CA THR A 843 -27.92 -8.56 -2.04
C THR A 843 -27.02 -8.40 -0.81
N PRO A 844 -27.09 -7.28 -0.07
CA PRO A 844 -26.31 -7.10 1.15
C PRO A 844 -26.60 -8.17 2.22
N ALA A 845 -25.58 -8.58 2.96
CA ALA A 845 -25.69 -9.45 4.13
C ALA A 845 -24.97 -8.86 5.36
N ASP A 846 -25.26 -9.42 6.54
CA ASP A 846 -24.61 -8.99 7.80
C ASP A 846 -23.50 -9.93 8.27
N THR A 847 -23.53 -11.17 7.79
CA THR A 847 -22.61 -12.28 8.10
C THR A 847 -21.48 -12.38 7.07
N PRO A 848 -20.32 -12.95 7.44
CA PRO A 848 -19.18 -13.18 6.53
C PRO A 848 -19.42 -14.37 5.57
N ASP A 849 -20.60 -14.44 4.97
CA ASP A 849 -21.07 -15.60 4.20
C ASP A 849 -20.55 -15.56 2.77
N GLY A 850 -19.22 -15.59 2.63
CA GLY A 850 -18.49 -15.83 1.38
C GLY A 850 -18.69 -17.25 0.81
N GLN A 851 -19.83 -17.87 1.07
CA GLN A 851 -20.23 -19.15 0.47
C GLN A 851 -20.75 -18.91 -0.95
N LEU A 852 -20.26 -19.76 -1.85
CA LEU A 852 -20.74 -19.89 -3.22
C LEU A 852 -22.28 -19.98 -3.26
N HIS A 853 -22.90 -19.16 -4.12
CA HIS A 853 -24.36 -19.07 -4.31
C HIS A 853 -25.20 -18.63 -3.09
N SER A 854 -24.58 -18.20 -1.98
CA SER A 854 -25.31 -17.41 -0.97
C SER A 854 -25.83 -16.11 -1.61
N PRO A 855 -27.09 -15.68 -1.36
CA PRO A 855 -27.56 -14.37 -1.78
C PRO A 855 -26.68 -13.23 -1.25
N GLY A 856 -26.07 -13.42 -0.08
CA GLY A 856 -25.15 -12.48 0.56
C GLY A 856 -23.69 -12.57 0.12
N GLY A 857 -23.36 -13.47 -0.80
CA GLY A 857 -21.98 -13.72 -1.23
C GLY A 857 -21.39 -12.57 -2.07
N LEU A 858 -20.05 -12.58 -2.20
CA LEU A 858 -19.36 -11.66 -3.10
C LEU A 858 -19.81 -11.91 -4.56
N THR A 859 -20.18 -10.84 -5.26
CA THR A 859 -20.47 -10.86 -6.69
C THR A 859 -19.36 -10.12 -7.44
N ALA A 860 -19.31 -10.28 -8.77
CA ALA A 860 -18.37 -9.52 -9.62
C ALA A 860 -18.61 -7.99 -9.64
N PHE A 861 -19.61 -7.47 -8.91
CA PHE A 861 -19.87 -6.04 -8.70
C PHE A 861 -19.49 -5.55 -7.28
N ASN A 862 -19.21 -6.48 -6.35
CA ASN A 862 -18.78 -6.21 -4.99
C ASN A 862 -17.67 -7.18 -4.55
N MET A 863 -16.60 -7.27 -5.36
CA MET A 863 -15.31 -7.86 -4.98
C MET A 863 -14.55 -6.98 -3.97
N GLY A 864 -15.28 -6.16 -3.20
CA GLY A 864 -14.74 -5.26 -2.19
C GLY A 864 -14.48 -5.96 -0.86
N THR A 865 -13.80 -5.25 0.03
CA THR A 865 -13.21 -5.83 1.25
C THR A 865 -14.05 -5.68 2.51
N CYS A 866 -15.26 -5.09 2.42
CA CYS A 866 -16.24 -5.07 3.50
C CYS A 866 -16.85 -6.46 3.75
N GLU A 867 -16.33 -7.22 4.73
CA GLU A 867 -16.75 -8.61 4.98
C GLU A 867 -18.09 -8.74 5.73
N ARG A 868 -18.50 -7.73 6.51
CA ARG A 868 -19.61 -7.85 7.48
C ARG A 868 -20.51 -6.62 7.57
N ARG A 869 -21.75 -6.87 8.01
CA ARG A 869 -22.79 -5.88 8.37
C ARG A 869 -23.17 -4.89 7.26
N LEU A 870 -23.04 -5.33 6.03
CA LEU A 870 -23.35 -4.54 4.84
C LEU A 870 -24.85 -4.28 4.72
N ARG A 871 -25.70 -5.26 5.05
CA ARG A 871 -27.16 -5.08 5.08
C ARG A 871 -27.58 -4.03 6.10
N TRP A 872 -27.06 -4.09 7.32
CA TRP A 872 -27.32 -3.07 8.33
C TRP A 872 -26.98 -1.67 7.81
N TYR A 873 -25.81 -1.51 7.18
CA TYR A 873 -25.39 -0.23 6.61
C TYR A 873 -26.37 0.26 5.52
N PHE A 874 -26.73 -0.60 4.57
CA PHE A 874 -27.69 -0.24 3.52
C PHE A 874 -29.09 0.10 4.07
N ASP A 875 -29.65 -0.71 4.97
CA ASP A 875 -31.00 -0.53 5.50
C ASP A 875 -31.13 0.72 6.42
N HIS A 876 -30.05 1.19 7.07
CA HIS A 876 -30.10 2.30 8.04
C HIS A 876 -29.48 3.62 7.56
N LEU A 877 -28.48 3.59 6.67
CA LEU A 877 -27.65 4.75 6.35
C LEU A 877 -27.63 5.13 4.85
N VAL A 878 -28.13 4.26 3.98
CA VAL A 878 -28.08 4.43 2.51
C VAL A 878 -29.48 4.47 1.89
N LEU A 879 -30.32 3.49 2.22
CA LEU A 879 -31.63 3.23 1.58
C LEU A 879 -32.81 3.32 2.57
N GLY A 880 -32.53 3.56 3.86
CA GLY A 880 -33.54 3.81 4.89
C GLY A 880 -34.17 5.20 4.80
N ASP A 881 -35.22 5.42 5.58
CA ASP A 881 -36.03 6.65 5.55
C ASP A 881 -35.51 7.75 6.50
N GLY A 882 -34.53 7.43 7.36
CA GLY A 882 -33.82 8.38 8.20
C GLY A 882 -32.72 9.16 7.46
N PRO A 883 -31.96 10.03 8.18
CA PRO A 883 -30.88 10.81 7.57
C PRO A 883 -29.81 9.91 6.97
N ARG A 884 -29.49 10.09 5.69
CA ARG A 884 -28.54 9.26 4.95
C ARG A 884 -27.12 9.81 5.01
N VAL A 885 -26.15 8.94 4.76
CA VAL A 885 -24.79 9.33 4.36
C VAL A 885 -24.88 9.95 2.96
N ASP A 886 -24.24 11.09 2.72
CA ASP A 886 -24.26 11.74 1.40
C ASP A 886 -23.15 11.17 0.52
N TRP A 887 -21.96 11.01 1.09
CA TRP A 887 -20.77 10.49 0.43
C TRP A 887 -20.08 9.45 1.32
N HIS A 888 -19.80 8.28 0.76
CA HIS A 888 -18.99 7.23 1.38
C HIS A 888 -17.69 7.09 0.58
N PHE A 889 -16.55 7.44 1.18
CA PHE A 889 -15.22 7.35 0.60
C PHE A 889 -14.58 6.02 0.98
N SER A 890 -14.03 5.30 -0.02
CA SER A 890 -13.49 3.96 0.14
C SER A 890 -12.24 3.70 -0.69
N GLY A 891 -11.33 2.89 -0.15
CA GLY A 891 -10.09 2.44 -0.78
C GLY A 891 -10.12 0.95 -1.10
N HIS A 892 -8.95 0.31 -1.04
CA HIS A 892 -8.70 -1.09 -1.36
C HIS A 892 -9.21 -1.49 -2.76
N SER A 893 -9.01 -0.61 -3.72
CA SER A 893 -9.37 -0.83 -5.11
C SER A 893 -8.64 0.18 -5.97
N HIS A 894 -7.74 -0.30 -6.82
CA HIS A 894 -6.94 0.53 -7.73
C HIS A 894 -7.79 1.15 -8.88
N ARG A 895 -9.13 1.09 -8.78
CA ARG A 895 -10.12 1.42 -9.81
C ARG A 895 -11.09 2.50 -9.33
N ALA A 896 -10.76 3.74 -9.64
CA ALA A 896 -11.56 4.90 -9.31
C ALA A 896 -13.02 4.79 -9.83
N GLY A 897 -14.00 5.23 -9.04
CA GLY A 897 -15.38 5.25 -9.48
C GLY A 897 -16.34 5.93 -8.51
N VAL A 898 -17.38 6.57 -9.05
CA VAL A 898 -18.52 7.10 -8.31
C VAL A 898 -19.73 6.24 -8.61
N TYR A 899 -20.24 5.55 -7.60
CA TYR A 899 -21.37 4.64 -7.70
C TYR A 899 -22.60 5.20 -6.99
N GLN A 900 -23.77 4.98 -7.59
CA GLN A 900 -25.08 5.23 -6.99
C GLN A 900 -25.88 3.92 -6.94
N ALA A 901 -26.65 3.74 -5.88
CA ALA A 901 -27.31 2.47 -5.57
C ALA A 901 -28.77 2.68 -5.14
N ALA A 902 -29.65 1.78 -5.54
CA ALA A 902 -31.07 1.77 -5.18
C ALA A 902 -31.54 0.38 -4.75
N ARG A 903 -32.69 0.30 -4.07
CA ARG A 903 -33.38 -1.00 -3.88
C ARG A 903 -33.92 -1.48 -5.22
N SER A 904 -33.67 -2.74 -5.56
CA SER A 904 -34.21 -3.36 -6.77
C SER A 904 -35.74 -3.37 -6.75
N ALA A 905 -36.35 -2.91 -7.84
CA ALA A 905 -37.80 -3.03 -8.06
C ALA A 905 -38.21 -4.48 -8.42
N ARG A 906 -37.25 -5.34 -8.77
CA ARG A 906 -37.48 -6.72 -9.25
C ARG A 906 -37.23 -7.78 -8.19
N SER A 907 -36.31 -7.53 -7.24
CA SER A 907 -35.90 -8.52 -6.23
C SER A 907 -35.80 -7.91 -4.83
N ARG A 908 -36.65 -8.39 -3.91
CA ARG A 908 -36.75 -7.85 -2.54
C ARG A 908 -35.46 -8.10 -1.76
N GLY A 909 -34.79 -7.02 -1.36
CA GLY A 909 -33.52 -7.06 -0.61
C GLY A 909 -32.27 -6.92 -1.49
N ARG A 910 -32.40 -7.01 -2.82
CA ARG A 910 -31.30 -6.72 -3.74
C ARG A 910 -31.07 -5.21 -3.84
N VAL A 911 -29.81 -4.83 -3.91
CA VAL A 911 -29.34 -3.49 -4.28
C VAL A 911 -28.86 -3.51 -5.74
N GLU A 912 -29.32 -2.54 -6.53
CA GLU A 912 -28.94 -2.34 -7.93
C GLU A 912 -28.12 -1.07 -8.09
N VAL A 913 -27.04 -1.13 -8.88
CA VAL A 913 -26.22 0.02 -9.21
C VAL A 913 -26.92 0.80 -10.32
N THR A 914 -27.36 2.02 -10.01
CA THR A 914 -28.09 2.88 -10.95
C THR A 914 -27.17 3.77 -11.77
N SER A 915 -25.93 3.96 -11.32
CA SER A 915 -24.86 4.62 -12.08
C SER A 915 -23.50 4.21 -11.50
N ALA A 916 -22.53 3.95 -12.37
CA ALA A 916 -21.10 3.88 -12.07
C ALA A 916 -20.37 4.78 -13.08
N ARG A 917 -19.48 5.67 -12.62
CA ARG A 917 -18.75 6.62 -13.50
C ARG A 917 -17.33 6.91 -13.02
N ASP A 918 -16.41 7.13 -13.94
CA ASP A 918 -15.04 7.58 -13.63
C ASP A 918 -14.96 9.12 -13.57
N PRO A 919 -14.71 9.73 -12.39
CA PRO A 919 -14.72 11.20 -12.25
C PRO A 919 -13.53 11.89 -12.94
N GLY A 920 -12.59 11.11 -13.48
CA GLY A 920 -11.50 11.59 -14.31
C GLY A 920 -11.81 11.56 -15.81
N LEU A 921 -12.32 10.44 -16.33
CA LEU A 921 -12.57 10.24 -17.75
C LEU A 921 -13.92 10.83 -18.20
N GLU A 922 -14.93 10.83 -17.33
CA GLU A 922 -16.25 11.42 -17.58
C GLU A 922 -16.42 12.80 -16.92
N GLY A 923 -15.36 13.31 -16.27
CA GLY A 923 -15.34 14.61 -15.62
C GLY A 923 -16.09 14.70 -14.28
N PRO A 924 -16.26 15.92 -13.74
CA PRO A 924 -16.77 16.13 -12.39
C PRO A 924 -18.21 15.65 -12.17
N GLN A 925 -18.44 14.91 -11.08
CA GLN A 925 -19.70 14.23 -10.77
C GLN A 925 -20.52 15.01 -9.72
N ALA A 926 -21.80 15.22 -9.98
CA ALA A 926 -22.66 16.08 -9.17
C ALA A 926 -23.44 15.34 -8.07
N GLY A 927 -23.51 15.97 -6.89
CA GLY A 927 -24.34 15.64 -5.74
C GLY A 927 -25.69 16.36 -5.80
N ASP A 928 -26.78 15.61 -5.60
CA ASP A 928 -28.15 16.13 -5.53
C ASP A 928 -28.77 16.02 -4.12
N GLY A 929 -28.02 15.48 -3.15
CA GLY A 929 -28.44 15.29 -1.76
C GLY A 929 -29.50 14.20 -1.52
N ARG A 930 -29.96 13.47 -2.55
CA ARG A 930 -31.07 12.50 -2.43
C ARG A 930 -30.62 11.05 -2.22
N ALA A 931 -29.48 10.71 -2.80
CA ALA A 931 -28.89 9.37 -2.75
C ALA A 931 -27.42 9.41 -2.32
N THR A 932 -27.04 8.47 -1.46
CA THR A 932 -25.64 8.23 -1.09
C THR A 932 -24.81 7.93 -2.33
N ARG A 933 -23.67 8.61 -2.46
CA ARG A 933 -22.67 8.34 -3.48
C ARG A 933 -21.49 7.60 -2.86
N PHE A 934 -21.16 6.45 -3.42
CA PHE A 934 -19.98 5.69 -3.01
C PHE A 934 -18.83 6.11 -3.92
N VAL A 935 -17.78 6.66 -3.33
CA VAL A 935 -16.55 7.06 -3.99
C VAL A 935 -15.52 5.99 -3.70
N VAL A 936 -15.06 5.33 -4.74
CA VAL A 936 -13.85 4.51 -4.73
C VAL A 936 -12.74 5.39 -5.28
N SER A 937 -11.66 5.57 -4.51
CA SER A 937 -10.53 6.39 -4.96
C SER A 937 -9.77 5.73 -6.11
N SER A 938 -8.93 6.51 -6.78
CA SER A 938 -7.74 5.94 -7.44
C SER A 938 -6.64 5.74 -6.39
N CYS A 939 -5.62 4.96 -6.74
CA CYS A 939 -4.36 4.91 -6.00
C CYS A 939 -3.77 6.31 -5.87
N GLY A 940 -3.43 6.74 -4.65
CA GLY A 940 -2.81 8.05 -4.40
C GLY A 940 -1.28 8.05 -4.53
N GLY A 941 -0.66 6.92 -4.94
CA GLY A 941 0.78 6.81 -5.14
C GLY A 941 1.15 5.93 -6.34
N PRO A 942 0.73 4.65 -6.39
CA PRO A 942 0.90 3.78 -7.55
C PRO A 942 0.04 4.13 -8.77
N ILE A 943 0.31 3.47 -9.89
CA ILE A 943 -0.56 3.44 -11.08
C ILE A 943 -1.87 2.71 -10.74
N GLY A 944 -3.02 3.29 -11.10
CA GLY A 944 -4.33 2.62 -11.01
C GLY A 944 -4.73 1.91 -12.31
N TYR A 945 -5.93 1.32 -12.37
CA TYR A 945 -6.50 0.76 -13.60
C TYR A 945 -8.00 1.07 -13.75
N GLN A 946 -8.55 0.88 -14.94
CA GLN A 946 -9.97 1.08 -15.24
C GLN A 946 -10.49 0.06 -16.27
N ASN A 947 -11.80 -0.14 -16.25
CA ASN A 947 -12.58 -0.85 -17.25
C ASN A 947 -13.97 -0.16 -17.38
N LEU A 948 -14.14 0.73 -18.35
CA LEU A 948 -15.40 1.41 -18.62
C LEU A 948 -16.35 0.54 -19.45
N ASP A 949 -15.84 -0.06 -20.54
CA ASP A 949 -16.59 -0.80 -21.56
C ASP A 949 -15.77 -1.97 -22.19
N GLY A 950 -14.85 -2.56 -21.44
CA GLY A 950 -14.05 -3.72 -21.85
C GLY A 950 -12.70 -3.39 -22.50
N GLU A 951 -12.31 -2.12 -22.52
CA GLU A 951 -11.05 -1.65 -23.10
C GLU A 951 -9.83 -2.31 -22.42
N LEU A 952 -8.82 -2.68 -23.22
CA LEU A 952 -7.60 -3.39 -22.78
C LEU A 952 -7.87 -4.59 -21.82
N ALA A 953 -9.06 -5.20 -21.90
CA ALA A 953 -9.53 -6.24 -20.96
C ALA A 953 -9.44 -5.85 -19.46
N GLY A 954 -9.52 -4.55 -19.14
CA GLY A 954 -9.39 -4.02 -17.78
C GLY A 954 -7.97 -3.66 -17.35
N TRP A 955 -7.01 -3.62 -18.29
CA TRP A 955 -5.66 -3.08 -18.09
C TRP A 955 -5.51 -1.64 -18.62
N THR A 956 -6.57 -0.85 -18.63
CA THR A 956 -6.48 0.60 -18.91
C THR A 956 -5.93 1.32 -17.70
N LEU A 957 -4.60 1.34 -17.62
CA LEU A 957 -3.83 1.95 -16.55
C LEU A 957 -4.08 3.47 -16.44
N ARG A 958 -4.10 3.99 -15.20
CA ARG A 958 -4.45 5.38 -14.86
C ARG A 958 -3.37 6.03 -13.99
N PRO A 959 -3.07 7.34 -14.15
CA PRO A 959 -2.10 8.02 -13.29
C PRO A 959 -2.52 8.02 -11.82
N PRO A 960 -1.58 8.15 -10.86
CA PRO A 960 -1.90 8.29 -9.44
C PRO A 960 -2.81 9.50 -9.21
N ALA A 961 -3.89 9.34 -8.45
CA ALA A 961 -4.95 10.35 -8.41
C ALA A 961 -5.79 10.33 -7.13
N GLY A 962 -6.36 11.48 -6.78
CA GLY A 962 -7.23 11.68 -5.62
C GLY A 962 -8.61 12.22 -5.98
N SER A 963 -9.58 11.95 -5.10
CA SER A 963 -10.97 12.40 -5.26
C SER A 963 -11.25 13.63 -4.41
N VAL A 964 -11.55 14.76 -5.04
CA VAL A 964 -11.77 16.06 -4.36
C VAL A 964 -13.26 16.42 -4.38
N LEU A 965 -13.88 16.46 -3.21
CA LEU A 965 -15.25 16.94 -2.99
C LEU A 965 -15.24 18.43 -2.66
N ASP A 966 -15.88 19.21 -3.53
CA ASP A 966 -16.31 20.58 -3.25
C ASP A 966 -17.68 20.53 -2.53
N PRO A 967 -17.76 20.86 -1.21
CA PRO A 967 -19.02 20.77 -0.47
C PRO A 967 -19.99 21.90 -0.84
N VAL A 968 -19.52 23.04 -1.36
CA VAL A 968 -20.34 24.21 -1.69
C VAL A 968 -21.01 24.02 -3.05
N ARG A 969 -20.31 23.40 -4.00
CA ARG A 969 -20.86 23.01 -5.31
C ARG A 969 -21.46 21.60 -5.32
N HIS A 970 -21.44 20.90 -4.18
CA HIS A 970 -21.76 19.47 -4.03
C HIS A 970 -21.14 18.60 -5.14
N ARG A 971 -19.88 18.85 -5.51
CA ARG A 971 -19.27 18.29 -6.73
C ARG A 971 -18.00 17.53 -6.45
N LEU A 972 -17.94 16.27 -6.83
CA LEU A 972 -16.71 15.49 -6.84
C LEU A 972 -15.94 15.74 -8.15
N SER A 973 -14.61 15.80 -8.05
CA SER A 973 -13.69 15.90 -9.17
C SER A 973 -12.44 15.07 -8.88
N GLN A 974 -11.62 14.80 -9.89
CA GLN A 974 -10.35 14.07 -9.72
C GLN A 974 -9.15 15.01 -9.92
N VAL A 975 -8.14 14.90 -9.05
CA VAL A 975 -6.81 15.51 -9.22
C VAL A 975 -5.79 14.40 -9.51
N ARG A 976 -4.85 14.61 -10.45
CA ARG A 976 -3.89 13.59 -10.92
C ARG A 976 -2.44 14.02 -10.79
N SER A 977 -1.55 13.07 -10.51
CA SER A 977 -0.10 13.20 -10.61
C SER A 977 0.33 12.96 -12.06
N ALA A 978 0.22 13.99 -12.90
CA ALA A 978 0.21 13.86 -14.36
C ALA A 978 1.57 14.03 -15.08
N THR A 979 2.70 13.93 -14.36
CA THR A 979 4.04 14.20 -14.93
C THR A 979 5.07 13.13 -14.57
N GLY A 980 6.09 12.99 -15.43
CA GLY A 980 7.18 12.04 -15.23
C GLY A 980 6.73 10.57 -15.24
N THR A 981 7.31 9.76 -14.37
CA THR A 981 7.14 8.30 -14.35
C THR A 981 5.78 7.82 -13.85
N GLY A 982 4.94 8.71 -13.34
CA GLY A 982 3.55 8.44 -12.96
C GLY A 982 2.56 8.43 -14.13
N ARG A 983 3.01 8.77 -15.35
CA ARG A 983 2.20 8.58 -16.56
C ARG A 983 2.27 7.11 -17.00
N PRO A 984 1.17 6.32 -16.95
CA PRO A 984 1.21 4.91 -17.31
C PRO A 984 1.67 4.69 -18.75
N ARG A 985 2.44 3.63 -19.02
CA ARG A 985 2.90 3.31 -20.38
C ARG A 985 1.99 2.29 -21.06
N LEU A 986 1.59 2.54 -22.31
CA LEU A 986 0.82 1.58 -23.11
C LEU A 986 1.56 0.25 -23.29
N ALA A 987 2.90 0.28 -23.39
CA ALA A 987 3.75 -0.91 -23.39
C ALA A 987 3.53 -1.84 -22.19
N VAL A 988 3.23 -1.30 -21.01
CA VAL A 988 2.93 -2.10 -19.79
C VAL A 988 1.56 -2.76 -19.93
N ALA A 989 0.53 -1.99 -20.29
CA ALA A 989 -0.81 -2.53 -20.49
C ALA A 989 -0.86 -3.64 -21.55
N LEU A 990 -0.08 -3.52 -22.64
CA LEU A 990 0.03 -4.55 -23.66
C LEU A 990 0.78 -5.81 -23.18
N ASP A 991 1.83 -5.67 -22.38
CA ASP A 991 2.52 -6.82 -21.80
C ASP A 991 1.62 -7.60 -20.85
N TYR A 992 0.84 -6.88 -20.03
CA TYR A 992 -0.17 -7.47 -19.15
C TYR A 992 -1.31 -8.15 -19.92
N LEU A 993 -1.81 -7.54 -21.00
CA LEU A 993 -2.83 -8.14 -21.86
C LEU A 993 -2.35 -9.46 -22.48
N HIS A 994 -1.06 -9.58 -22.85
CA HIS A 994 -0.46 -10.84 -23.29
C HIS A 994 -0.46 -11.92 -22.21
N LEU A 995 -0.09 -11.54 -20.99
CA LEU A 995 0.11 -12.47 -19.88
C LEU A 995 -1.20 -12.99 -19.27
N MET A 996 -2.20 -12.12 -19.17
CA MET A 996 -3.50 -12.45 -18.58
C MET A 996 -4.46 -13.11 -19.58
N HIS A 997 -4.23 -12.93 -20.89
CA HIS A 997 -5.05 -13.52 -21.95
C HIS A 997 -4.23 -14.39 -22.94
N PRO A 998 -3.48 -15.41 -22.48
CA PRO A 998 -2.57 -16.18 -23.33
C PRO A 998 -3.28 -17.07 -24.38
N LYS A 999 -4.61 -17.13 -24.37
CA LYS A 999 -5.45 -17.76 -25.41
C LYS A 999 -5.80 -16.81 -26.57
N ASP A 1000 -5.68 -15.51 -26.34
CA ASP A 1000 -6.00 -14.40 -27.26
C ASP A 1000 -4.93 -13.29 -27.12
N PRO A 1001 -3.64 -13.62 -27.38
CA PRO A 1001 -2.53 -12.71 -27.14
C PRO A 1001 -2.62 -11.47 -28.07
N PRO A 1002 -2.16 -10.28 -27.63
CA PRO A 1002 -2.23 -9.04 -28.40
C PRO A 1002 -1.69 -9.19 -29.82
N LEU A 1003 -0.59 -9.92 -29.99
CA LEU A 1003 -0.07 -10.33 -31.28
C LEU A 1003 0.57 -11.73 -31.21
N ARG A 1004 0.59 -12.42 -32.34
CA ARG A 1004 1.38 -13.63 -32.59
C ARG A 1004 1.95 -13.61 -34.00
N PHE A 1005 3.11 -14.22 -34.18
CA PHE A 1005 3.78 -14.35 -35.48
C PHE A 1005 3.50 -15.74 -36.08
N VAL A 1006 3.41 -15.81 -37.41
CA VAL A 1006 3.34 -17.07 -38.17
C VAL A 1006 4.33 -16.98 -39.34
N TRP A 1007 5.33 -17.87 -39.35
CA TRP A 1007 6.29 -17.99 -40.46
C TRP A 1007 5.86 -19.15 -41.38
N ALA A 1008 6.02 -18.98 -42.68
CA ALA A 1008 5.79 -20.03 -43.67
C ALA A 1008 6.74 -21.24 -43.48
N GLN A 1009 6.25 -22.44 -43.82
CA GLN A 1009 7.05 -23.67 -43.79
C GLN A 1009 7.93 -23.78 -45.05
N ARG A 1010 9.14 -24.35 -44.90
CA ARG A 1010 10.04 -24.70 -46.01
C ARG A 1010 9.93 -26.20 -46.34
N THR A 1011 9.58 -26.53 -47.58
CA THR A 1011 9.61 -27.90 -48.10
C THR A 1011 10.87 -28.14 -48.93
N GLY A 1012 11.62 -29.20 -48.64
CA GLY A 1012 12.85 -29.57 -49.36
C GLY A 1012 14.10 -29.55 -48.48
N LEU A 1013 15.25 -29.23 -49.08
CA LEU A 1013 16.54 -29.20 -48.38
C LEU A 1013 16.68 -27.98 -47.45
N LEU A 1014 17.54 -28.14 -46.42
CA LEU A 1014 17.86 -27.11 -45.42
C LEU A 1014 18.47 -25.83 -46.05
N THR A 1015 19.03 -25.96 -47.26
CA THR A 1015 19.57 -24.87 -48.10
C THR A 1015 18.50 -23.99 -48.77
N SER A 1016 17.21 -24.32 -48.66
CA SER A 1016 16.12 -23.44 -49.12
C SER A 1016 16.09 -22.14 -48.31
N ARG A 1017 16.03 -20.99 -48.98
CA ARG A 1017 16.01 -19.66 -48.31
C ARG A 1017 14.78 -19.52 -47.41
N ARG A 1018 14.93 -18.84 -46.27
CA ARG A 1018 13.81 -18.43 -45.40
C ARG A 1018 12.79 -17.62 -46.19
N SER A 1019 11.50 -17.71 -45.83
CA SER A 1019 10.49 -16.76 -46.32
C SER A 1019 10.85 -15.35 -45.83
N PRO A 1020 10.87 -14.32 -46.69
CA PRO A 1020 10.98 -12.93 -46.25
C PRO A 1020 9.70 -12.45 -45.56
N GLU A 1021 8.59 -13.17 -45.69
CA GLU A 1021 7.29 -12.78 -45.15
C GLU A 1021 6.95 -13.58 -43.88
N VAL A 1022 6.57 -12.84 -42.82
CA VAL A 1022 6.02 -13.34 -41.55
C VAL A 1022 4.67 -12.66 -41.30
N GLU A 1023 3.62 -13.45 -41.13
CA GLU A 1023 2.27 -12.95 -40.80
C GLU A 1023 2.21 -12.51 -39.34
N VAL A 1024 1.66 -11.32 -39.09
CA VAL A 1024 1.38 -10.79 -37.74
C VAL A 1024 -0.12 -10.86 -37.51
N VAL A 1025 -0.56 -11.85 -36.73
CA VAL A 1025 -1.96 -11.96 -36.33
C VAL A 1025 -2.14 -11.21 -35.02
N LEU A 1026 -3.01 -10.20 -35.03
CA LEU A 1026 -3.43 -9.48 -33.85
C LEU A 1026 -4.68 -10.15 -33.24
N SER A 1027 -4.90 -9.98 -31.94
CA SER A 1027 -6.23 -10.22 -31.35
C SER A 1027 -7.24 -9.21 -31.89
N GLU A 1028 -8.54 -9.52 -31.80
CA GLU A 1028 -9.61 -8.61 -32.26
C GLU A 1028 -9.50 -7.23 -31.58
N ARG A 1029 -9.17 -7.20 -30.28
CA ARG A 1029 -8.93 -5.96 -29.52
C ARG A 1029 -7.78 -5.14 -30.13
N MET A 1030 -6.66 -5.78 -30.45
CA MET A 1030 -5.49 -5.09 -31.02
C MET A 1030 -5.69 -4.65 -32.46
N ALA A 1031 -6.50 -5.38 -33.24
CA ALA A 1031 -6.90 -4.96 -34.57
C ALA A 1031 -7.74 -3.67 -34.54
N VAL A 1032 -8.65 -3.53 -33.55
CA VAL A 1032 -9.47 -2.32 -33.33
C VAL A 1032 -8.64 -1.15 -32.81
N LEU A 1033 -7.74 -1.39 -31.85
CA LEU A 1033 -6.90 -0.33 -31.26
C LEU A 1033 -5.93 0.33 -32.25
N ASP A 1034 -5.49 -0.39 -33.30
CA ASP A 1034 -4.47 0.04 -34.27
C ASP A 1034 -3.23 0.73 -33.66
N CYS A 1035 -2.84 0.42 -32.42
CA CYS A 1035 -1.78 1.16 -31.72
C CYS A 1035 -0.33 0.82 -32.13
N ILE A 1036 -0.16 0.02 -33.19
CA ILE A 1036 1.16 -0.39 -33.70
C ILE A 1036 1.56 0.50 -34.88
N ALA A 1037 2.66 1.23 -34.74
CA ALA A 1037 3.29 2.01 -35.80
C ALA A 1037 4.31 1.19 -36.61
N GLY A 1038 4.98 0.23 -35.97
CA GLY A 1038 5.97 -0.63 -36.62
C GLY A 1038 6.49 -1.74 -35.70
N VAL A 1039 7.31 -2.64 -36.24
CA VAL A 1039 8.00 -3.69 -35.49
C VAL A 1039 9.45 -3.75 -35.94
N ARG A 1040 10.37 -3.73 -34.97
CA ARG A 1040 11.79 -4.04 -35.17
C ARG A 1040 12.10 -5.38 -34.50
N VAL A 1041 13.06 -6.11 -35.03
CA VAL A 1041 13.53 -7.36 -34.43
C VAL A 1041 15.02 -7.24 -34.14
N TRP A 1042 15.41 -7.51 -32.90
CA TRP A 1042 16.80 -7.52 -32.49
C TRP A 1042 17.28 -8.97 -32.42
N VAL A 1043 18.43 -9.27 -33.02
CA VAL A 1043 19.02 -10.62 -33.03
C VAL A 1043 20.48 -10.55 -32.58
N CYS A 1044 20.89 -11.43 -31.67
CA CYS A 1044 22.26 -11.51 -31.18
C CYS A 1044 23.07 -12.58 -31.89
N GLU A 1045 24.12 -12.17 -32.61
CA GLU A 1045 25.19 -13.02 -33.12
C GLU A 1045 26.31 -13.16 -32.07
N MET A 1046 26.92 -14.34 -31.95
CA MET A 1046 28.02 -14.59 -31.00
C MET A 1046 29.37 -14.66 -31.74
N VAL A 1047 30.04 -13.52 -31.89
CA VAL A 1047 31.26 -13.38 -32.70
C VAL A 1047 32.51 -13.71 -31.88
N GLU A 1048 33.38 -14.63 -32.34
CA GLU A 1048 34.69 -14.84 -31.69
C GLU A 1048 35.60 -13.62 -31.87
N SER A 1049 36.10 -13.05 -30.76
CA SER A 1049 37.08 -11.96 -30.80
C SER A 1049 38.44 -12.46 -31.28
N GLN A 1050 38.83 -12.11 -32.50
CA GLN A 1050 40.21 -12.31 -32.97
C GLN A 1050 41.20 -11.47 -32.14
N GLY A 1051 42.41 -11.98 -31.90
CA GLY A 1051 43.52 -11.19 -31.38
C GLY A 1051 43.73 -11.15 -29.86
N ASN A 1052 43.38 -12.20 -29.09
CA ASN A 1052 44.01 -12.42 -27.78
C ASN A 1052 43.94 -13.87 -27.28
N ALA A 1053 44.81 -14.24 -26.33
CA ALA A 1053 45.00 -15.62 -25.84
C ALA A 1053 43.83 -16.18 -24.99
N LEU A 1054 42.77 -15.38 -24.80
CA LEU A 1054 41.47 -15.81 -24.27
C LEU A 1054 40.44 -15.60 -25.38
N LYS A 1055 40.04 -16.68 -26.07
CA LYS A 1055 38.87 -16.67 -26.97
C LYS A 1055 37.66 -16.14 -26.19
N LYS A 1056 37.16 -14.95 -26.54
CA LYS A 1056 35.90 -14.41 -26.02
C LYS A 1056 34.93 -14.31 -27.19
N THR A 1057 33.83 -15.05 -27.15
CA THR A 1057 32.67 -14.65 -27.94
C THR A 1057 32.13 -13.34 -27.39
N ARG A 1058 31.87 -12.37 -28.26
CA ARG A 1058 31.16 -11.13 -27.94
C ARG A 1058 29.79 -11.15 -28.62
N PRO A 1059 28.72 -10.69 -27.95
CA PRO A 1059 27.45 -10.46 -28.62
C PRO A 1059 27.59 -9.30 -29.60
N ARG A 1060 27.13 -9.48 -30.84
CA ARG A 1060 26.86 -8.42 -31.81
C ARG A 1060 25.36 -8.37 -32.05
N TRP A 1061 24.75 -7.23 -31.76
CA TRP A 1061 23.32 -7.01 -31.99
C TRP A 1061 23.06 -6.50 -33.40
N HIS A 1062 22.17 -7.18 -34.12
CA HIS A 1062 21.61 -6.75 -35.38
C HIS A 1062 20.20 -6.21 -35.15
N ARG A 1063 19.92 -4.98 -35.60
CA ARG A 1063 18.55 -4.43 -35.66
C ARG A 1063 18.00 -4.67 -37.06
N LEU A 1064 17.03 -5.57 -37.15
CA LEU A 1064 16.29 -5.87 -38.37
C LEU A 1064 15.09 -4.91 -38.46
N GLU A 1065 14.86 -4.33 -39.63
CA GLU A 1065 13.79 -3.33 -39.85
C GLU A 1065 12.80 -3.81 -40.93
N PRO A 1066 12.06 -4.91 -40.69
CA PRO A 1066 11.11 -5.44 -41.65
C PRO A 1066 9.95 -4.47 -41.88
N ALA A 1067 9.55 -4.29 -43.14
CA ALA A 1067 8.43 -3.45 -43.50
C ALA A 1067 7.11 -4.08 -43.02
N LEU A 1068 6.41 -3.41 -42.10
CA LEU A 1068 5.06 -3.79 -41.66
C LEU A 1068 4.04 -3.37 -42.74
N VAL A 1069 3.74 -4.26 -43.67
CA VAL A 1069 2.78 -4.01 -44.76
C VAL A 1069 1.38 -4.50 -44.38
N HIS A 1070 0.37 -3.77 -44.85
CA HIS A 1070 -1.03 -4.20 -44.76
C HIS A 1070 -1.49 -4.71 -46.14
N ARG A 1071 -1.77 -6.02 -46.24
CA ARG A 1071 -2.34 -6.66 -47.43
C ARG A 1071 -3.76 -7.16 -47.11
N ARG A 1072 -3.99 -8.48 -47.14
CA ARG A 1072 -5.20 -9.10 -46.52
C ARG A 1072 -5.06 -9.23 -45.00
N GLN A 1073 -3.83 -9.21 -44.50
CA GLN A 1073 -3.43 -9.29 -43.10
C GLN A 1073 -2.25 -8.33 -42.89
N ARG A 1074 -1.78 -8.16 -41.64
CA ARG A 1074 -0.51 -7.47 -41.37
C ARG A 1074 0.64 -8.46 -41.58
N THR A 1075 1.67 -8.05 -42.30
CA THR A 1075 2.83 -8.90 -42.65
C THR A 1075 4.11 -8.12 -42.43
N LEU A 1076 5.09 -8.72 -41.77
CA LEU A 1076 6.48 -8.25 -41.76
C LEU A 1076 7.17 -8.77 -43.02
N VAL A 1077 7.70 -7.86 -43.83
CA VAL A 1077 8.54 -8.19 -44.98
C VAL A 1077 9.97 -7.82 -44.65
N PHE A 1078 10.76 -8.84 -44.29
CA PHE A 1078 12.20 -8.72 -44.05
C PHE A 1078 12.92 -8.48 -45.39
N ASN A 1079 13.82 -7.51 -45.40
CA ASN A 1079 14.65 -7.27 -46.58
C ASN A 1079 15.81 -8.31 -46.65
N PRO A 1080 16.52 -8.45 -47.79
CA PRO A 1080 17.60 -9.45 -47.91
C PRO A 1080 18.70 -9.29 -46.86
N HIS A 1081 19.12 -8.06 -46.55
CA HIS A 1081 20.11 -7.78 -45.51
C HIS A 1081 19.59 -8.15 -44.11
N ASP A 1082 18.30 -7.97 -43.82
CA ASP A 1082 17.73 -8.46 -42.55
C ASP A 1082 17.82 -10.00 -42.44
N LEU A 1083 17.54 -10.71 -43.53
CA LEU A 1083 17.60 -12.18 -43.56
C LEU A 1083 19.03 -12.71 -43.47
N ASP A 1084 19.99 -12.05 -44.11
CA ASP A 1084 21.41 -12.39 -44.02
C ASP A 1084 21.96 -12.09 -42.62
N ALA A 1085 21.58 -10.96 -42.02
CA ALA A 1085 21.91 -10.62 -40.63
C ALA A 1085 21.30 -11.61 -39.63
N LEU A 1086 20.02 -11.96 -39.78
CA LEU A 1086 19.38 -13.04 -39.01
C LEU A 1086 20.16 -14.34 -39.16
N ALA A 1087 20.46 -14.77 -40.39
CA ALA A 1087 21.18 -16.01 -40.66
C ALA A 1087 22.57 -16.04 -40.00
N SER A 1088 23.28 -14.91 -39.96
CA SER A 1088 24.56 -14.80 -39.23
C SER A 1088 24.41 -15.02 -37.72
N GLY A 1089 23.27 -14.64 -37.13
CA GLY A 1089 22.94 -14.84 -35.72
C GLY A 1089 22.44 -16.23 -35.35
N MET A 1090 22.23 -17.14 -36.31
CA MET A 1090 21.68 -18.48 -36.06
C MET A 1090 22.78 -19.49 -35.67
N VAL A 1091 22.57 -20.23 -34.57
CA VAL A 1091 23.48 -21.28 -34.10
C VAL A 1091 22.84 -22.66 -34.30
N SER A 1092 23.62 -23.60 -34.85
CA SER A 1092 23.19 -24.98 -35.12
C SER A 1092 23.23 -25.85 -33.86
N LEU A 1093 22.08 -26.38 -33.45
CA LEU A 1093 21.93 -27.20 -32.23
C LEU A 1093 22.41 -28.66 -32.39
N HIS A 1094 22.89 -29.05 -33.58
CA HIS A 1094 23.45 -30.38 -33.84
C HIS A 1094 24.83 -30.63 -33.20
N SER A 1095 25.48 -29.60 -32.64
CA SER A 1095 26.85 -29.66 -32.09
C SER A 1095 26.99 -29.20 -30.64
N ALA A 1096 25.89 -28.82 -29.97
CA ALA A 1096 25.91 -28.27 -28.62
C ALA A 1096 25.74 -29.36 -27.55
N ASN A 1097 26.67 -29.43 -26.59
CA ASN A 1097 26.57 -30.25 -25.37
C ASN A 1097 25.69 -29.54 -24.31
N GLU A 1098 24.49 -29.10 -24.72
CA GLU A 1098 23.56 -28.39 -23.83
C GLU A 1098 22.74 -29.36 -22.98
N THR A 1099 22.48 -28.95 -21.74
CA THR A 1099 22.02 -29.83 -20.66
C THR A 1099 20.56 -30.24 -20.79
N THR A 1100 20.24 -31.39 -20.21
CA THR A 1100 19.07 -32.24 -20.51
C THR A 1100 17.67 -31.63 -20.32
N GLU A 1101 17.54 -30.40 -19.80
CA GLU A 1101 16.27 -29.81 -19.37
C GLU A 1101 15.44 -29.19 -20.53
N GLU A 1102 16.05 -28.65 -21.60
CA GLU A 1102 15.26 -28.08 -22.73
C GLU A 1102 14.48 -29.17 -23.54
N ARG A 1103 14.72 -30.46 -23.30
CA ARG A 1103 13.96 -31.56 -23.92
C ARG A 1103 12.51 -31.70 -23.44
N GLU A 1104 12.13 -31.13 -22.29
CA GLU A 1104 10.83 -31.45 -21.66
C GLU A 1104 9.64 -30.61 -22.16
N THR A 1105 9.87 -29.57 -22.97
CA THR A 1105 8.78 -28.69 -23.45
C THR A 1105 7.90 -29.27 -24.56
N SER A 1106 8.37 -30.31 -25.26
CA SER A 1106 7.56 -31.07 -26.22
C SER A 1106 6.60 -32.02 -25.49
N ARG A 1107 5.28 -31.83 -25.70
CA ARG A 1107 4.25 -32.76 -25.22
C ARG A 1107 4.52 -34.18 -25.72
N PRO A 1108 4.13 -35.25 -24.99
CA PRO A 1108 4.23 -36.63 -25.46
C PRO A 1108 3.43 -36.87 -26.76
N GLY A 1109 4.10 -36.68 -27.90
CA GLY A 1109 3.52 -36.75 -29.24
C GLY A 1109 4.27 -35.90 -30.28
N ASP A 1110 4.75 -34.71 -29.90
CA ASP A 1110 5.32 -33.72 -30.84
C ASP A 1110 6.79 -34.00 -31.18
N ARG A 1111 7.04 -34.72 -32.28
CA ARG A 1111 8.38 -35.09 -32.78
C ARG A 1111 9.12 -33.97 -33.53
N HIS A 1112 9.09 -32.74 -33.01
CA HIS A 1112 9.81 -31.61 -33.61
C HIS A 1112 11.22 -31.47 -33.00
N GLN A 1113 12.26 -31.63 -33.82
CA GLN A 1113 13.64 -31.34 -33.41
C GLN A 1113 14.02 -29.91 -33.83
N VAL A 1114 14.33 -29.02 -32.89
CA VAL A 1114 14.93 -27.71 -33.23
C VAL A 1114 16.36 -27.96 -33.74
N ILE A 1115 16.72 -27.35 -34.87
CA ILE A 1115 17.98 -27.61 -35.58
C ILE A 1115 18.92 -26.41 -35.63
N GLU A 1116 18.37 -25.20 -35.68
CA GLU A 1116 19.07 -23.92 -35.62
C GLU A 1116 18.21 -22.92 -34.82
N ARG A 1117 18.85 -22.07 -34.01
CA ARG A 1117 18.18 -21.10 -33.11
C ARG A 1117 19.02 -19.83 -32.95
N ALA A 1118 18.39 -18.67 -32.83
CA ALA A 1118 19.07 -17.45 -32.39
C ALA A 1118 19.37 -17.52 -30.87
N PRO A 1119 20.62 -17.30 -30.41
CA PRO A 1119 20.97 -17.37 -28.98
C PRO A 1119 20.19 -16.41 -28.08
N GLN A 1120 19.90 -15.21 -28.58
CA GLN A 1120 18.92 -14.27 -28.04
C GLN A 1120 18.28 -13.50 -29.19
N ALA A 1121 16.99 -13.19 -29.05
CA ALA A 1121 16.27 -12.25 -29.91
C ALA A 1121 15.20 -11.49 -29.11
N PHE A 1122 14.82 -10.31 -29.60
CA PHE A 1122 13.77 -9.48 -29.00
C PHE A 1122 12.87 -8.86 -30.08
N CYS A 1123 11.59 -8.72 -29.75
CA CYS A 1123 10.64 -7.91 -30.52
C CYS A 1123 10.58 -6.53 -29.89
N GLU A 1124 10.74 -5.48 -30.68
CA GLU A 1124 10.46 -4.10 -30.29
C GLU A 1124 9.26 -3.61 -31.11
N VAL A 1125 8.09 -3.50 -30.47
CA VAL A 1125 6.89 -2.94 -31.11
C VAL A 1125 6.88 -1.44 -30.90
N VAL A 1126 7.01 -0.68 -31.99
CA VAL A 1126 6.90 0.78 -31.97
C VAL A 1126 5.43 1.13 -31.92
N LEU A 1127 5.03 1.88 -30.88
CA LEU A 1127 3.64 2.23 -30.61
C LEU A 1127 3.26 3.59 -31.21
N LYS A 1128 1.95 3.85 -31.25
CA LYS A 1128 1.31 5.15 -31.50
C LYS A 1128 0.01 5.23 -30.70
N SER A 1129 -0.59 6.42 -30.62
CA SER A 1129 -1.90 6.60 -29.99
C SER A 1129 -2.94 5.61 -30.56
N PRO A 1130 -3.68 4.88 -29.71
CA PRO A 1130 -4.72 3.95 -30.15
C PRO A 1130 -5.90 4.70 -30.77
N ALA A 1131 -6.59 4.04 -31.70
CA ALA A 1131 -7.87 4.47 -32.22
C ALA A 1131 -8.96 4.29 -31.15
N ILE A 1132 -9.49 5.40 -30.63
CA ILE A 1132 -10.61 5.41 -29.68
C ILE A 1132 -11.94 5.57 -30.42
N ALA A 1133 -12.98 4.87 -29.97
CA ALA A 1133 -14.30 4.91 -30.59
C ALA A 1133 -14.96 6.29 -30.40
N LYS A 1134 -15.67 6.77 -31.43
CA LYS A 1134 -16.33 8.08 -31.37
C LYS A 1134 -17.47 8.06 -30.34
N GLY A 1135 -17.27 8.73 -29.21
CA GLY A 1135 -18.25 8.86 -28.13
C GLY A 1135 -17.89 8.12 -26.84
N THR A 1136 -16.84 7.29 -26.84
CA THR A 1136 -16.25 6.75 -25.60
C THR A 1136 -15.24 7.74 -25.01
N PRO A 1137 -15.05 7.81 -23.68
CA PRO A 1137 -14.01 8.63 -23.08
C PRO A 1137 -12.59 8.26 -23.57
N ASP A 1138 -11.78 9.26 -23.89
CA ASP A 1138 -10.41 9.07 -24.39
C ASP A 1138 -9.41 8.82 -23.26
N TRP A 1139 -9.36 7.57 -22.80
CA TRP A 1139 -8.37 7.08 -21.85
C TRP A 1139 -6.93 7.09 -22.39
N SER A 1140 -6.72 7.21 -23.70
CA SER A 1140 -5.37 7.17 -24.28
C SER A 1140 -4.57 8.43 -23.95
N THR A 1141 -5.24 9.55 -23.70
CA THR A 1141 -4.63 10.80 -23.22
C THR A 1141 -3.79 10.62 -21.97
N ASP A 1142 -4.23 9.77 -21.03
CA ASP A 1142 -3.52 9.46 -19.80
C ASP A 1142 -2.23 8.63 -20.05
N MET A 1143 -2.11 7.91 -21.16
CA MET A 1143 -0.98 6.99 -21.41
C MET A 1143 0.20 7.61 -22.19
N ASN A 1144 1.41 7.23 -21.79
CA ASN A 1144 2.62 7.36 -22.60
C ASN A 1144 2.62 6.26 -23.69
N VAL A 1145 2.78 6.67 -24.95
CA VAL A 1145 2.85 5.82 -26.14
C VAL A 1145 4.20 5.90 -26.86
N ASP A 1146 5.15 6.68 -26.33
CA ASP A 1146 6.47 6.91 -26.92
C ASP A 1146 7.48 5.80 -26.52
N ASP A 1147 7.24 5.13 -25.39
CA ASP A 1147 7.99 3.93 -24.99
C ASP A 1147 7.53 2.69 -25.79
N PRO A 1148 8.43 2.00 -26.50
CA PRO A 1148 8.09 0.80 -27.26
C PRO A 1148 7.83 -0.40 -26.36
N TRP A 1149 7.00 -1.34 -26.83
CA TRP A 1149 6.78 -2.61 -26.14
C TRP A 1149 7.86 -3.62 -26.57
N LEU A 1150 8.87 -3.78 -25.72
CA LEU A 1150 9.97 -4.75 -25.91
C LEU A 1150 9.67 -6.07 -25.18
N PHE A 1151 9.96 -7.20 -25.82
CA PHE A 1151 9.89 -8.53 -25.18
C PHE A 1151 10.79 -9.59 -25.86
N PRO A 1152 11.26 -10.61 -25.12
CA PRO A 1152 12.03 -11.73 -25.68
C PRO A 1152 11.31 -12.50 -26.80
N LEU A 1153 12.07 -12.90 -27.81
CA LEU A 1153 11.65 -13.78 -28.91
C LEU A 1153 12.47 -15.07 -28.93
N ASP A 1154 11.80 -16.12 -29.39
CA ASP A 1154 12.38 -17.40 -29.78
C ASP A 1154 12.27 -17.50 -31.31
N ILE A 1155 13.42 -17.43 -31.99
CA ILE A 1155 13.54 -17.49 -33.45
C ILE A 1155 14.40 -18.70 -33.82
N GLY A 1156 13.93 -19.52 -34.75
CA GLY A 1156 14.61 -20.76 -35.10
C GLY A 1156 14.02 -21.50 -36.29
N THR A 1157 14.54 -22.70 -36.50
CA THR A 1157 13.98 -23.68 -37.44
C THR A 1157 13.90 -25.03 -36.77
N ALA A 1158 12.75 -25.70 -36.92
CA ALA A 1158 12.52 -27.07 -36.46
C ALA A 1158 12.36 -28.02 -37.65
N ARG A 1159 12.81 -29.26 -37.49
CA ARG A 1159 12.65 -30.34 -38.46
C ARG A 1159 11.44 -31.21 -38.09
N LEU A 1160 10.57 -31.47 -39.07
CA LEU A 1160 9.50 -32.47 -39.02
C LEU A 1160 9.67 -33.42 -40.21
N GLY A 1161 10.37 -34.53 -40.00
CA GLY A 1161 10.69 -35.50 -41.06
C GLY A 1161 11.60 -34.90 -42.14
N THR A 1162 11.02 -34.57 -43.29
CA THR A 1162 11.67 -33.90 -44.43
C THR A 1162 11.28 -32.42 -44.59
N THR A 1163 10.33 -31.92 -43.78
CA THR A 1163 9.91 -30.51 -43.79
C THR A 1163 10.71 -29.72 -42.74
N PHE A 1164 11.09 -28.49 -43.08
CA PHE A 1164 11.67 -27.53 -42.16
C PHE A 1164 10.66 -26.43 -41.85
N ILE A 1165 10.44 -26.15 -40.57
CA ILE A 1165 9.44 -25.20 -40.08
C ILE A 1165 10.20 -24.06 -39.42
N ASP A 1166 10.21 -22.91 -40.09
CA ASP A 1166 10.69 -21.67 -39.48
C ASP A 1166 9.70 -21.22 -38.40
N PHE A 1167 10.23 -20.65 -37.32
CA PHE A 1167 9.41 -20.07 -36.27
C PHE A 1167 10.00 -18.76 -35.76
N MET A 1168 9.09 -17.84 -35.49
CA MET A 1168 9.26 -16.62 -34.71
C MET A 1168 8.09 -16.62 -33.73
N ARG A 1169 8.35 -16.48 -32.43
CA ARG A 1169 7.32 -16.51 -31.37
C ARG A 1169 7.86 -15.88 -30.09
N ARG A 1170 7.00 -15.51 -29.13
CA ARG A 1170 7.44 -15.40 -27.73
C ARG A 1170 7.93 -16.78 -27.25
N ARG A 1171 8.90 -16.81 -26.33
CA ARG A 1171 9.52 -18.06 -25.83
C ARG A 1171 8.46 -18.99 -25.23
N ALA A 1172 8.67 -20.30 -25.34
CA ALA A 1172 7.78 -21.29 -24.74
C ALA A 1172 8.08 -21.43 -23.23
N GLY A 1173 7.04 -21.59 -22.41
CA GLY A 1173 7.16 -21.62 -20.94
C GLY A 1173 7.31 -20.21 -20.34
N GLU A 1174 8.26 -19.43 -20.84
CA GLU A 1174 8.49 -18.03 -20.47
C GLU A 1174 7.77 -17.09 -21.46
N GLN A 1175 6.66 -16.47 -21.03
CA GLN A 1175 5.87 -15.53 -21.85
C GLN A 1175 6.56 -14.16 -22.06
N GLY A 1176 7.89 -14.11 -22.00
CA GLY A 1176 8.72 -12.89 -21.98
C GLY A 1176 9.09 -12.40 -20.57
N GLU A 1177 8.80 -13.18 -19.53
CA GLU A 1177 8.76 -12.72 -18.12
C GLU A 1177 10.07 -12.94 -17.36
N VAL A 1178 11.01 -13.70 -17.92
CA VAL A 1178 12.25 -14.09 -17.28
C VAL A 1178 13.40 -13.82 -18.25
N PRO A 1179 14.32 -12.89 -17.92
CA PRO A 1179 15.57 -12.75 -18.64
C PRO A 1179 16.44 -14.01 -18.55
N ASP A 1180 17.21 -14.32 -19.59
CA ASP A 1180 18.09 -15.50 -19.59
C ASP A 1180 19.33 -15.28 -18.70
N TRP A 1181 19.16 -15.51 -17.40
CA TRP A 1181 20.17 -15.26 -16.37
C TRP A 1181 21.49 -15.98 -16.61
N ASP A 1182 21.41 -17.23 -17.07
CA ASP A 1182 22.60 -18.04 -17.36
C ASP A 1182 23.31 -17.50 -18.62
N TRP A 1183 22.61 -17.00 -19.66
CA TRP A 1183 23.25 -16.31 -20.79
C TRP A 1183 23.87 -14.96 -20.39
N LEU A 1184 23.16 -14.15 -19.60
CA LEU A 1184 23.67 -12.90 -19.03
C LEU A 1184 24.96 -13.13 -18.24
N HIS A 1185 24.98 -14.16 -17.37
CA HIS A 1185 26.17 -14.52 -16.60
C HIS A 1185 27.30 -15.12 -17.46
N ARG A 1186 27.00 -16.05 -18.38
CA ARG A 1186 28.01 -16.65 -19.28
C ARG A 1186 28.72 -15.59 -20.12
N THR A 1187 27.99 -14.57 -20.58
CA THR A 1187 28.49 -13.51 -21.46
C THR A 1187 29.20 -12.39 -20.69
N TRP A 1188 28.65 -11.94 -19.55
CA TRP A 1188 29.12 -10.74 -18.84
C TRP A 1188 29.35 -10.91 -17.33
N GLY A 1189 29.49 -12.14 -16.84
CA GLY A 1189 29.79 -12.41 -15.42
C GLY A 1189 31.26 -12.40 -15.05
N LYS A 1190 32.17 -12.44 -16.04
CA LYS A 1190 33.63 -12.37 -15.85
C LYS A 1190 34.25 -11.08 -16.37
N TYR A 1191 33.54 -10.38 -17.26
CA TYR A 1191 33.98 -9.13 -17.89
C TYR A 1191 32.77 -8.22 -18.00
N PRO A 1192 32.89 -6.91 -17.67
CA PRO A 1192 31.76 -6.01 -17.71
C PRO A 1192 31.26 -5.79 -19.15
N THR A 1193 30.00 -5.41 -19.27
CA THR A 1193 29.35 -4.99 -20.53
C THR A 1193 29.93 -3.64 -21.00
N PRO A 1194 29.64 -3.19 -22.24
CA PRO A 1194 30.00 -1.84 -22.67
C PRO A 1194 29.45 -0.73 -21.75
N ALA A 1195 28.28 -0.96 -21.15
CA ALA A 1195 27.68 -0.07 -20.14
C ALA A 1195 28.24 -0.26 -18.72
N GLY A 1196 29.25 -1.11 -18.53
CA GLY A 1196 29.93 -1.34 -17.25
C GLY A 1196 29.20 -2.28 -16.28
N ASN A 1197 28.17 -3.01 -16.72
CA ASN A 1197 27.44 -3.95 -15.87
C ASN A 1197 28.18 -5.29 -15.76
N LEU A 1198 28.10 -5.95 -14.59
CA LEU A 1198 28.67 -7.27 -14.35
C LEU A 1198 27.59 -8.18 -13.75
N TYR A 1199 27.30 -9.30 -14.42
CA TYR A 1199 26.16 -10.16 -14.09
C TYR A 1199 26.58 -11.33 -13.18
N PRO A 1200 26.06 -11.42 -11.94
CA PRO A 1200 26.44 -12.49 -11.02
C PRO A 1200 25.97 -13.86 -11.52
N ASP A 1201 26.58 -14.93 -11.02
CA ASP A 1201 26.04 -16.28 -11.18
C ASP A 1201 24.67 -16.35 -10.49
N PRO A 1202 23.55 -16.64 -11.20
CA PRO A 1202 22.23 -16.64 -10.59
C PRO A 1202 22.10 -17.66 -9.45
N LYS A 1203 22.88 -18.75 -9.46
CA LYS A 1203 22.89 -19.74 -8.38
C LYS A 1203 23.54 -19.19 -7.10
N LYS A 1204 24.49 -18.26 -7.23
CA LYS A 1204 25.09 -17.45 -6.13
C LYS A 1204 24.28 -16.20 -5.74
N VAL A 1205 23.20 -15.90 -6.47
CA VAL A 1205 22.20 -14.93 -6.03
C VAL A 1205 21.16 -15.62 -5.14
N ILE A 1206 20.68 -16.79 -5.57
CA ILE A 1206 19.71 -17.61 -4.84
C ILE A 1206 20.33 -18.17 -3.56
N ARG A 1207 21.54 -18.72 -3.62
CA ARG A 1207 22.32 -19.16 -2.46
C ARG A 1207 23.32 -18.07 -2.09
N LEU A 1208 23.18 -17.51 -0.89
CA LEU A 1208 24.22 -16.67 -0.31
C LEU A 1208 25.47 -17.53 -0.06
N ASP A 1209 26.64 -17.02 -0.49
CA ASP A 1209 27.96 -17.68 -0.40
C ASP A 1209 28.50 -17.77 1.04
#